data_AF-A0A4W2E2U6-F1
#
_entry.id   AF-A0A4W2E2U6-F1
#
_cell.length_a   1.000
_cell.length_b   1.000
_cell.length_c   1.000
_cell.angle_alpha   90.00
_cell.angle_beta   90.00
_cell.angle_gamma   90.00
#
_symmetry.space_group_name_H-M   'P 1'
#
loop_
_entity.id
_entity.type
_entity.pdbx_description
1 polymer ?
#
loop_
_entity_poly.entity_id
_entity_poly.type
_entity_poly.pdbx_seq_one_letter_code
_entity_poly.pdbx_strand_id
1 'polypeptide(L)'
;MQSGGRQAEAPGRGPRVLVVGGGIAGLGAAQRLCRHPAFSHLRVLEATARAGGRIRSEHSFGGVVEVGAHWIHGPSQGNPVFQLAAKYGLLGEKALSEENQLIETGGHVGLPSVSYASSGVSVSLELVAEMASLFYSLIDQTREFLQAAETTPPSVGEYLKEKIRQHMAGWTEDEETKKLKLAILKNLFNVECCVSGTHSMDLVALAPFGEYTVLPGLDCTFPEGYQGLTDCIMASLPKDVMVFDKPVKTIHWNGSFREASAPGETFPVLVECEDGDCFPAHHVVVTVPLGFFKKHLDTFFEPPLPTEKVEAIRKIGFGTNNKIFLEFEEPFWEPDCQHIQVVWEDMSPLEDTAPELQDAWFKKLIGFWVLPPFQASHVLCGFIAGLESEFMETLSDEDVLRSLTQVLRRVTGNPQLPAPRSMLRSCWHSAPYTRGSYSYVAVGSSGDDMDRLAQPLPSDGKGAQKIIQHLEREGIKHVVFTNCVKDENVKQVIPTVTELVGSSYRYHRGEHVEYCIMVIGVPNVGKSSLINSLRRQHLRKGKATRVGGEPGITRAVMSRIQVCERPLMFLLDTPGVLAPRIPSVETGLKLALCGTVLDHLVGEETLADFLLYTLNRHQLSGYVQHYGLGEACDDIASVLKRVAVKLRKTQKVKVLTGTGNVNVIQPDYPAAARDFLRAFRSGLLGPVMLDRDLLQGRSAEES
;
A
#
# COMPACT_ATOMS: atom_id res chain seq x y z
N MET A 1 -16.73 -53.92 -32.66
CA MET A 1 -17.97 -53.22 -32.23
C MET A 1 -18.03 -53.38 -30.72
N GLN A 2 -17.95 -52.37 -29.86
CA GLN A 2 -18.37 -50.98 -29.94
C GLN A 2 -17.29 -50.06 -29.34
N SER A 3 -17.11 -48.92 -29.99
CA SER A 3 -16.35 -47.75 -29.55
C SER A 3 -17.09 -47.03 -28.43
N GLY A 4 -16.59 -47.11 -27.20
CA GLY A 4 -17.00 -46.23 -26.11
C GLY A 4 -16.27 -44.90 -26.23
N GLY A 5 -16.82 -43.97 -27.04
CA GLY A 5 -16.30 -42.62 -27.16
C GLY A 5 -16.35 -41.92 -25.81
N ARG A 6 -15.17 -41.50 -25.30
CA ARG A 6 -15.10 -40.40 -24.35
C ARG A 6 -15.74 -39.20 -25.04
N GLN A 7 -16.89 -38.75 -24.55
CA GLN A 7 -17.37 -37.41 -24.86
C GLN A 7 -16.27 -36.44 -24.41
N ALA A 8 -15.60 -35.84 -25.38
CA ALA A 8 -14.76 -34.68 -25.13
C ALA A 8 -15.68 -33.60 -24.53
N GLU A 9 -15.33 -33.09 -23.35
CA GLU A 9 -15.94 -31.90 -22.79
C GLU A 9 -15.93 -30.79 -23.85
N ALA A 10 -17.05 -30.09 -23.99
CA ALA A 10 -17.18 -28.98 -24.92
C ALA A 10 -16.11 -27.91 -24.62
N PRO A 11 -15.36 -27.41 -25.62
CA PRO A 11 -14.43 -26.33 -25.41
C PRO A 11 -15.22 -25.03 -25.18
N GLY A 12 -15.11 -24.44 -24.00
CA GLY A 12 -15.45 -23.02 -23.78
C GLY A 12 -16.36 -22.72 -22.59
N ARG A 13 -15.78 -22.04 -21.59
CA ARG A 13 -16.22 -20.72 -21.06
C ARG A 13 -15.48 -20.45 -19.74
N GLY A 14 -14.21 -20.06 -19.85
CA GLY A 14 -13.48 -19.52 -18.70
C GLY A 14 -14.11 -18.20 -18.23
N PRO A 15 -13.90 -17.77 -16.97
CA PRO A 15 -14.39 -16.50 -16.49
C PRO A 15 -13.97 -15.33 -17.39
N ARG A 16 -14.94 -14.51 -17.78
CA ARG A 16 -14.73 -13.22 -18.43
C ARG A 16 -14.15 -12.19 -17.46
N VAL A 17 -12.97 -11.67 -17.75
CA VAL A 17 -12.28 -10.68 -16.94
C VAL A 17 -12.05 -9.41 -17.75
N LEU A 18 -12.33 -8.26 -17.15
CA LEU A 18 -11.97 -6.96 -17.70
C LEU A 18 -10.92 -6.31 -16.81
N VAL A 19 -9.93 -5.68 -17.42
CA VAL A 19 -8.97 -4.81 -16.74
C VAL A 19 -9.24 -3.38 -17.21
N VAL A 20 -9.44 -2.45 -16.28
CA VAL A 20 -9.66 -1.04 -16.61
C VAL A 20 -8.38 -0.26 -16.38
N GLY A 21 -7.78 0.23 -17.45
CA GLY A 21 -6.47 0.89 -17.49
C GLY A 21 -5.37 0.01 -18.09
N GLY A 22 -4.70 0.53 -19.10
CA GLY A 22 -3.56 -0.06 -19.81
C GLY A 22 -2.19 0.39 -19.28
N GLY A 23 -2.12 0.88 -18.04
CA GLY A 23 -0.85 1.16 -17.35
C GLY A 23 -0.11 -0.11 -16.91
N ILE A 24 1.10 0.03 -16.35
CA ILE A 24 1.93 -1.12 -15.95
C ILE A 24 1.22 -2.10 -14.98
N ALA A 25 0.36 -1.59 -14.08
CA ALA A 25 -0.44 -2.42 -13.19
C ALA A 25 -1.46 -3.28 -13.96
N GLY A 26 -2.21 -2.67 -14.88
CA GLY A 26 -3.19 -3.37 -15.71
C GLY A 26 -2.53 -4.35 -16.68
N LEU A 27 -1.44 -3.95 -17.33
CA LEU A 27 -0.64 -4.82 -18.21
C LEU A 27 -0.03 -6.00 -17.44
N GLY A 28 0.48 -5.77 -16.23
CA GLY A 28 1.02 -6.82 -15.36
C GLY A 28 -0.05 -7.83 -14.96
N ALA A 29 -1.24 -7.36 -14.56
CA ALA A 29 -2.38 -8.21 -14.26
C ALA A 29 -2.81 -9.03 -15.48
N ALA A 30 -2.94 -8.37 -16.63
CA ALA A 30 -3.33 -9.00 -17.89
C ALA A 30 -2.33 -10.09 -18.31
N GLN A 31 -1.04 -9.80 -18.25
CA GLN A 31 0.02 -10.75 -18.60
C GLN A 31 0.00 -11.99 -17.70
N ARG A 32 -0.25 -11.82 -16.40
CA ARG A 32 -0.32 -12.94 -15.46
C ARG A 32 -1.57 -13.79 -15.65
N LEU A 33 -2.71 -13.16 -15.95
CA LEU A 33 -3.98 -13.84 -16.19
C LEU A 33 -3.98 -14.59 -17.52
N CYS A 34 -3.49 -13.99 -18.61
CA CYS A 34 -3.39 -14.62 -19.93
C CYS A 34 -2.54 -15.91 -19.93
N ARG A 35 -1.56 -16.02 -19.03
CA ARG A 35 -0.74 -17.23 -18.88
C ARG A 35 -1.48 -18.41 -18.25
N HIS A 36 -2.61 -18.17 -17.61
CA HIS A 36 -3.37 -19.20 -16.93
C HIS A 36 -4.54 -19.66 -17.81
N PRO A 37 -4.65 -20.96 -18.12
CA PRO A 37 -5.58 -21.47 -19.15
C PRO A 37 -7.06 -21.19 -18.83
N ALA A 38 -7.41 -20.97 -17.56
CA ALA A 38 -8.77 -20.62 -17.16
C ALA A 38 -9.24 -19.22 -17.62
N PHE A 39 -8.33 -18.28 -17.90
CA PHE A 39 -8.70 -16.88 -18.23
C PHE A 39 -8.56 -16.60 -19.72
N SER A 40 -9.23 -17.41 -20.55
CA SER A 40 -9.23 -17.26 -22.00
C SER A 40 -10.03 -16.05 -22.52
N HIS A 41 -10.85 -15.43 -21.67
CA HIS A 41 -11.71 -14.28 -22.01
C HIS A 41 -11.30 -13.03 -21.22
N LEU A 42 -10.17 -12.44 -21.58
CA LEU A 42 -9.64 -11.22 -20.97
C LEU A 42 -9.69 -10.05 -21.97
N ARG A 43 -10.08 -8.86 -21.52
CA ARG A 43 -9.82 -7.60 -22.22
C ARG A 43 -9.28 -6.53 -21.28
N VAL A 44 -8.45 -5.64 -21.81
CA VAL A 44 -7.96 -4.43 -21.14
C VAL A 44 -8.58 -3.23 -21.86
N LEU A 45 -9.33 -2.42 -21.11
CA LEU A 45 -9.97 -1.20 -21.61
C LEU A 45 -9.10 0.00 -21.22
N GLU A 46 -8.47 0.63 -22.20
CA GLU A 46 -7.61 1.80 -22.02
C GLU A 46 -8.31 3.04 -22.58
N ALA A 47 -8.39 4.08 -21.75
CA ALA A 47 -9.12 5.31 -22.09
C ALA A 47 -8.44 6.10 -23.21
N THR A 48 -7.12 6.03 -23.30
CA THR A 48 -6.33 6.76 -24.30
C THR A 48 -5.96 5.88 -25.50
N ALA A 49 -5.36 6.49 -26.52
CA ALA A 49 -4.83 5.79 -27.68
C ALA A 49 -3.53 4.99 -27.40
N ARG A 50 -3.03 4.97 -26.16
CA ARG A 50 -1.69 4.45 -25.81
C ARG A 50 -1.70 3.66 -24.50
N ALA A 51 -0.95 2.56 -24.45
CA ALA A 51 -0.67 1.85 -23.21
C ALA A 51 0.39 2.58 -22.35
N GLY A 52 0.62 2.11 -21.13
CA GLY A 52 1.69 2.61 -20.24
C GLY A 52 1.25 3.67 -19.24
N GLY A 53 0.20 4.45 -19.54
CA GLY A 53 -0.38 5.43 -18.61
C GLY A 53 0.64 6.48 -18.17
N ARG A 54 1.04 6.47 -16.90
CA ARG A 54 2.06 7.38 -16.33
C ARG A 54 3.51 7.01 -16.69
N ILE A 55 3.74 5.85 -17.31
CA ILE A 55 5.00 5.59 -18.03
C ILE A 55 4.80 6.13 -19.45
N ARG A 56 5.43 7.27 -19.74
CA ARG A 56 5.26 8.01 -21.00
C ARG A 56 6.61 8.58 -21.43
N SER A 57 7.10 8.04 -22.54
CA SER A 57 8.31 8.52 -23.22
C SER A 57 7.89 9.19 -24.51
N GLU A 58 8.50 10.32 -24.87
CA GLU A 58 8.20 11.04 -26.11
C GLU A 58 9.43 11.22 -26.97
N HIS A 59 9.27 11.03 -28.27
CA HIS A 59 10.30 11.37 -29.25
C HIS A 59 10.27 12.88 -29.50
N SER A 60 11.23 13.59 -28.92
CA SER A 60 11.37 15.04 -29.05
C SER A 60 12.84 15.43 -29.06
N PHE A 61 13.16 16.60 -29.62
CA PHE A 61 14.52 17.16 -29.64
C PHE A 61 15.58 16.22 -30.28
N GLY A 62 15.17 15.39 -31.24
CA GLY A 62 16.05 14.39 -31.87
C GLY A 62 16.37 13.15 -31.02
N GLY A 63 15.74 12.98 -29.85
CA GLY A 63 15.94 11.86 -28.93
C GLY A 63 14.64 11.41 -28.25
N VAL A 64 14.76 10.86 -27.04
CA VAL A 64 13.64 10.39 -26.21
C VAL A 64 13.69 11.08 -24.85
N VAL A 65 12.55 11.66 -24.44
CA VAL A 65 12.39 12.31 -23.15
C VAL A 65 11.28 11.68 -22.33
N GLU A 66 11.48 11.57 -21.02
CA GLU A 66 10.53 10.93 -20.11
C GLU A 66 9.55 11.92 -19.49
N VAL A 67 8.38 12.08 -20.10
CA VAL A 67 7.30 12.93 -19.57
C VAL A 67 6.79 12.39 -18.22
N GLY A 68 6.75 11.07 -18.08
CA GLY A 68 6.21 10.33 -16.93
C GLY A 68 7.24 9.79 -15.95
N ALA A 69 7.15 8.51 -15.60
CA ALA A 69 8.21 7.85 -14.83
C ALA A 69 9.57 8.03 -15.52
N HIS A 70 10.64 8.28 -14.75
CA HIS A 70 11.96 8.65 -15.30
C HIS A 70 13.05 7.64 -14.92
N TRP A 71 12.98 7.06 -13.71
CA TRP A 71 13.99 6.15 -13.18
C TRP A 71 13.42 4.78 -12.78
N ILE A 72 14.30 3.77 -12.78
CA ILE A 72 14.17 2.62 -11.90
C ILE A 72 14.81 3.01 -10.57
N HIS A 73 13.99 3.14 -9.52
CA HIS A 73 14.48 3.44 -8.18
C HIS A 73 15.03 2.18 -7.51
N GLY A 74 16.29 2.19 -7.09
CA GLY A 74 16.97 1.02 -6.54
C GLY A 74 17.00 -0.17 -7.52
N PRO A 75 17.71 -0.06 -8.66
CA PRO A 75 17.81 -1.13 -9.65
C PRO A 75 18.68 -2.26 -9.11
N SER A 76 18.04 -3.22 -8.44
CA SER A 76 18.67 -4.40 -7.85
C SER A 76 17.80 -5.64 -8.02
N GLN A 77 18.33 -6.81 -7.65
CA GLN A 77 17.62 -8.08 -7.82
C GLN A 77 16.24 -8.12 -7.14
N GLY A 78 16.04 -7.35 -6.07
CA GLY A 78 14.76 -7.22 -5.36
C GLY A 78 13.72 -6.38 -6.10
N ASN A 79 14.11 -5.63 -7.13
CA ASN A 79 13.22 -4.75 -7.88
C ASN A 79 12.64 -5.48 -9.12
N PRO A 80 11.31 -5.74 -9.19
CA PRO A 80 10.72 -6.46 -10.32
C PRO A 80 10.76 -5.68 -11.63
N VAL A 81 10.82 -4.34 -11.59
CA VAL A 81 10.95 -3.50 -12.78
C VAL A 81 12.34 -3.65 -13.38
N PHE A 82 13.38 -3.63 -12.54
CA PHE A 82 14.76 -3.91 -12.96
C PHE A 82 14.88 -5.29 -13.61
N GLN A 83 14.32 -6.32 -12.97
CA GLN A 83 14.34 -7.69 -13.50
C GLN A 83 13.70 -7.80 -14.89
N LEU A 84 12.53 -7.16 -15.08
CA LEU A 84 11.85 -7.15 -16.37
C LEU A 84 12.62 -6.34 -17.42
N ALA A 85 13.13 -5.17 -17.06
CA ALA A 85 13.92 -4.33 -17.96
C ALA A 85 15.21 -5.03 -18.41
N ALA A 86 15.93 -5.69 -17.50
CA ALA A 86 17.10 -6.51 -17.80
C ALA A 86 16.72 -7.68 -18.73
N LYS A 87 15.62 -8.39 -18.43
CA LYS A 87 15.13 -9.51 -19.26
C LYS A 87 14.79 -9.08 -20.69
N TYR A 88 14.24 -7.88 -20.86
CA TYR A 88 13.91 -7.34 -22.17
C TYR A 88 15.08 -6.64 -22.87
N GLY A 89 16.26 -6.57 -22.24
CA GLY A 89 17.44 -5.91 -22.81
C GLY A 89 17.31 -4.39 -22.89
N LEU A 90 16.55 -3.78 -21.98
CA LEU A 90 16.25 -2.34 -21.99
C LEU A 90 17.21 -1.49 -21.15
N LEU A 91 18.26 -2.09 -20.57
CA LEU A 91 19.20 -1.45 -19.66
C LEU A 91 20.62 -1.49 -20.22
N GLY A 92 21.38 -0.42 -19.98
CA GLY A 92 22.81 -0.37 -20.31
C GLY A 92 23.71 -1.15 -19.34
N GLU A 93 24.94 -1.43 -19.76
CA GLU A 93 25.91 -2.24 -18.99
C GLU A 93 26.17 -1.71 -17.57
N LYS A 94 26.29 -0.38 -17.41
CA LYS A 94 26.52 0.24 -16.09
C LYS A 94 25.38 -0.06 -15.12
N ALA A 95 24.14 0.05 -15.57
CA ALA A 95 22.96 -0.24 -14.76
C ALA A 95 22.85 -1.72 -14.37
N LEU A 96 23.35 -2.62 -15.21
CA LEU A 96 23.37 -4.08 -14.97
C LEU A 96 24.53 -4.54 -14.08
N SER A 97 25.54 -3.70 -13.85
CA SER A 97 26.72 -4.08 -13.07
C SER A 97 26.37 -4.42 -11.62
N GLU A 98 27.09 -5.38 -11.03
CA GLU A 98 26.94 -5.72 -9.60
C GLU A 98 27.31 -4.52 -8.70
N GLU A 99 28.31 -3.73 -9.11
CA GLU A 99 28.71 -2.51 -8.41
C GLU A 99 27.53 -1.55 -8.27
N ASN A 100 26.82 -1.25 -9.36
CA ASN A 100 25.66 -0.36 -9.33
C ASN A 100 24.57 -0.90 -8.40
N GLN A 101 24.29 -2.20 -8.45
CA GLN A 101 23.22 -2.86 -7.68
C GLN A 101 23.47 -2.87 -6.16
N LEU A 102 24.72 -2.73 -5.71
CA LEU A 102 25.11 -2.76 -4.30
C LEU A 102 25.17 -1.37 -3.65
N ILE A 103 25.02 -0.29 -4.41
CA ILE A 103 25.08 1.08 -3.87
C ILE A 103 23.87 1.34 -2.95
N GLU A 104 24.13 1.77 -1.72
CA GLU A 104 23.09 2.21 -0.79
C GLU A 104 22.95 3.73 -0.86
N THR A 105 22.01 4.22 -1.67
CA THR A 105 21.76 5.67 -1.82
C THR A 105 20.87 6.23 -0.71
N GLY A 106 20.20 5.38 0.06
CA GLY A 106 19.17 5.79 1.01
C GLY A 106 17.91 6.37 0.35
N GLY A 107 17.83 6.37 -0.99
CA GLY A 107 16.75 7.00 -1.75
C GLY A 107 16.95 8.50 -1.96
N HIS A 108 18.09 9.03 -1.52
CA HIS A 108 18.41 10.45 -1.60
C HIS A 108 18.90 10.82 -3.00
N VAL A 109 18.55 12.04 -3.45
CA VAL A 109 19.05 12.60 -4.71
C VAL A 109 20.53 12.96 -4.55
N GLY A 110 21.34 12.65 -5.56
CA GLY A 110 22.76 13.01 -5.57
C GLY A 110 23.00 14.52 -5.48
N LEU A 111 24.18 14.91 -5.00
CA LEU A 111 24.59 16.32 -4.94
C LEU A 111 24.58 16.95 -6.34
N PRO A 112 24.20 18.24 -6.47
CA PRO A 112 24.22 18.93 -7.74
C PRO A 112 25.65 19.11 -8.27
N SER A 113 25.80 19.21 -9.59
CA SER A 113 27.06 19.57 -10.23
C SER A 113 27.40 21.04 -10.00
N VAL A 114 26.38 21.90 -10.00
CA VAL A 114 26.50 23.33 -9.71
C VAL A 114 25.22 23.83 -9.06
N SER A 115 25.36 24.79 -8.16
CA SER A 115 24.24 25.46 -7.50
C SER A 115 24.33 26.95 -7.74
N TYR A 116 23.26 27.54 -8.25
CA TYR A 116 23.17 28.98 -8.51
C TYR A 116 22.17 29.64 -7.56
N ALA A 117 22.60 30.72 -6.93
CA ALA A 117 21.74 31.59 -6.14
C ALA A 117 20.95 32.54 -7.05
N SER A 118 19.80 33.00 -6.58
CA SER A 118 18.93 33.93 -7.31
C SER A 118 19.56 35.30 -7.59
N SER A 119 20.66 35.63 -6.92
CA SER A 119 21.52 36.79 -7.12
C SER A 119 22.44 36.67 -8.33
N GLY A 120 22.54 35.50 -8.96
CA GLY A 120 23.41 35.26 -10.11
C GLY A 120 24.80 34.73 -9.74
N VAL A 121 25.00 34.30 -8.49
CA VAL A 121 26.28 33.84 -7.96
C VAL A 121 26.25 32.34 -7.70
N SER A 122 27.37 31.65 -7.91
CA SER A 122 27.52 30.24 -7.56
C SER A 122 27.56 30.04 -6.04
N VAL A 123 26.85 29.04 -5.54
CA VAL A 123 26.86 28.61 -4.14
C VAL A 123 27.97 27.58 -3.94
N SER A 124 28.69 27.65 -2.81
CA SER A 124 29.74 26.67 -2.46
C SER A 124 29.16 25.25 -2.37
N LEU A 125 29.80 24.29 -3.06
CA LEU A 125 29.44 22.88 -2.98
C LEU A 125 29.62 22.31 -1.56
N GLU A 126 30.57 22.83 -0.79
CA GLU A 126 30.77 22.43 0.62
C GLU A 126 29.57 22.82 1.48
N LEU A 127 29.04 24.03 1.29
CA LEU A 127 27.84 24.50 1.99
C LEU A 127 26.59 23.72 1.58
N VAL A 128 26.45 23.41 0.29
CA VAL A 128 25.34 22.58 -0.22
C VAL A 128 25.41 21.18 0.37
N ALA A 129 26.60 20.57 0.41
CA ALA A 129 26.82 19.26 1.01
C ALA A 129 26.54 19.25 2.53
N GLU A 130 26.96 20.29 3.26
CA GLU A 130 26.65 20.47 4.69
C GLU A 130 25.13 20.47 4.92
N MET A 131 24.40 21.30 4.17
CA MET A 131 22.94 21.42 4.32
C MET A 131 22.19 20.18 3.85
N ALA A 132 22.65 19.53 2.77
CA ALA A 132 22.10 18.25 2.32
C ALA A 132 22.29 17.16 3.38
N SER A 133 23.48 17.06 3.98
CA SER A 133 23.75 16.10 5.05
C SER A 133 22.87 16.35 6.28
N LEU A 134 22.65 17.61 6.66
CA LEU A 134 21.71 17.95 7.73
C LEU A 134 20.29 17.51 7.38
N PHE A 135 19.79 17.91 6.21
CA PHE A 135 18.42 17.62 5.80
C PHE A 135 18.14 16.13 5.69
N TYR A 136 18.99 15.37 5.00
CA TYR A 136 18.80 13.93 4.81
C TYR A 136 18.96 13.13 6.11
N SER A 137 19.83 13.58 7.02
CA SER A 137 19.89 13.01 8.38
C SER A 137 18.57 13.19 9.13
N LEU A 138 17.93 14.35 9.01
CA LEU A 138 16.61 14.58 9.62
C LEU A 138 15.52 13.75 8.95
N ILE A 139 15.57 13.58 7.63
CA ILE A 139 14.68 12.68 6.88
C ILE A 139 14.84 11.24 7.39
N ASP A 140 16.06 10.75 7.54
CA ASP A 140 16.29 9.38 8.03
C ASP A 140 15.83 9.18 9.48
N GLN A 141 15.93 10.21 10.33
CA GLN A 141 15.38 10.19 11.69
C GLN A 141 13.85 10.06 11.75
N THR A 142 13.12 10.41 10.69
CA THR A 142 11.66 10.20 10.66
C THR A 142 11.27 8.72 10.77
N ARG A 143 12.18 7.80 10.45
CA ARG A 143 11.96 6.34 10.61
C ARG A 143 11.77 5.93 12.07
N GLU A 144 12.20 6.75 13.03
CA GLU A 144 11.95 6.51 14.47
C GLU A 144 10.46 6.53 14.83
N PHE A 145 9.63 7.17 13.99
CA PHE A 145 8.18 7.25 14.19
C PHE A 145 7.42 6.09 13.53
N LEU A 146 8.12 5.15 12.90
CA LEU A 146 7.50 3.96 12.33
C LEU A 146 6.74 3.19 13.43
N GLN A 147 5.45 2.92 13.19
CA GLN A 147 4.51 2.29 14.15
C GLN A 147 4.04 3.18 15.31
N ALA A 148 4.39 4.47 15.35
CA ALA A 148 3.79 5.39 16.31
C ALA A 148 2.28 5.53 16.05
N ALA A 149 1.45 5.34 17.09
CA ALA A 149 -0.01 5.43 16.95
C ALA A 149 -0.48 6.88 16.68
N GLU A 150 0.20 7.86 17.28
CA GLU A 150 0.00 9.29 17.08
C GLU A 150 1.38 9.98 17.19
N THR A 151 1.59 11.04 16.41
CA THR A 151 2.83 11.83 16.45
C THR A 151 2.54 13.29 16.67
N THR A 152 3.40 13.95 17.45
CA THR A 152 3.43 15.40 17.60
C THR A 152 4.86 15.83 17.28
N PRO A 153 5.09 16.54 16.15
CA PRO A 153 4.09 17.01 15.19
C PRO A 153 3.49 15.90 14.30
N PRO A 154 2.34 16.14 13.64
CA PRO A 154 1.67 15.15 12.80
C PRO A 154 2.30 14.98 11.41
N SER A 155 3.05 15.98 10.92
CA SER A 155 3.62 15.98 9.58
C SER A 155 5.15 15.93 9.55
N VAL A 156 5.70 15.41 8.46
CA VAL A 156 7.14 15.44 8.17
C VAL A 156 7.64 16.88 8.12
N GLY A 157 6.91 17.76 7.43
CA GLY A 157 7.32 19.16 7.28
C GLY A 157 7.45 19.90 8.61
N GLU A 158 6.47 19.77 9.50
CA GLU A 158 6.53 20.38 10.84
C GLU A 158 7.69 19.83 11.67
N TYR A 159 7.94 18.51 11.62
CA TYR A 159 9.07 17.89 12.30
C TYR A 159 10.40 18.46 11.81
N LEU A 160 10.60 18.51 10.50
CA LEU A 160 11.81 19.05 9.89
C LEU A 160 12.00 20.53 10.25
N LYS A 161 10.94 21.35 10.16
CA LYS A 161 10.99 22.77 10.55
C LYS A 161 11.37 22.96 12.01
N GLU A 162 10.82 22.14 12.93
CA GLU A 162 11.18 22.17 14.35
C GLU A 162 12.65 21.82 14.56
N LYS A 163 13.13 20.73 13.96
CA LYS A 163 14.53 20.31 14.08
C LYS A 163 15.51 21.30 13.47
N ILE A 164 15.16 21.93 12.35
CA ILE A 164 15.98 22.98 11.75
C ILE A 164 16.06 24.19 12.68
N ARG A 165 14.95 24.64 13.29
CA ARG A 165 14.99 25.73 14.30
C ARG A 165 15.93 25.40 15.47
N GLN A 166 15.95 24.15 15.92
CA GLN A 166 16.85 23.70 16.99
C GLN A 166 18.33 23.76 16.55
N HIS A 167 18.65 23.30 15.33
CA HIS A 167 20.02 23.36 14.80
C HIS A 167 20.50 24.79 14.56
N MET A 168 19.61 25.66 14.07
CA MET A 168 19.91 27.08 13.82
C MET A 168 20.36 27.84 15.08
N ALA A 169 19.91 27.43 16.27
CA ALA A 169 20.34 28.06 17.52
C ALA A 169 21.85 27.93 17.76
N GLY A 170 22.52 26.97 17.12
CA GLY A 170 23.96 26.77 17.18
C GLY A 170 24.76 27.46 16.07
N TRP A 171 24.11 28.12 15.10
CA TRP A 171 24.80 28.79 13.99
C TRP A 171 25.44 30.11 14.46
N THR A 172 26.76 30.22 14.29
CA THR A 172 27.57 31.37 14.71
C THR A 172 27.97 32.30 13.57
N GLU A 173 27.59 31.96 12.34
CA GLU A 173 27.88 32.69 11.12
C GLU A 173 27.10 34.02 11.04
N ASP A 174 27.43 34.84 10.04
CA ASP A 174 26.70 36.08 9.76
C ASP A 174 25.30 35.79 9.20
N GLU A 175 24.41 36.79 9.26
CA GLU A 175 23.01 36.65 8.87
C GLU A 175 22.81 36.31 7.38
N GLU A 176 23.70 36.76 6.48
CA GLU A 176 23.59 36.42 5.06
C GLU A 176 23.93 34.95 4.82
N THR A 177 24.97 34.43 5.48
CA THR A 177 25.27 32.99 5.46
C THR A 177 24.12 32.15 6.03
N LYS A 178 23.48 32.58 7.13
CA LYS A 178 22.32 31.88 7.69
C LYS A 178 21.11 31.87 6.75
N LYS A 179 20.82 33.01 6.10
CA LYS A 179 19.76 33.10 5.07
C LYS A 179 20.05 32.17 3.89
N LEU A 180 21.30 32.12 3.43
CA LEU A 180 21.69 31.22 2.34
C LEU A 180 21.54 29.75 2.75
N LYS A 181 21.94 29.37 3.98
CA LYS A 181 21.69 28.01 4.52
C LYS A 181 20.20 27.67 4.52
N LEU A 182 19.33 28.59 4.97
CA LEU A 182 17.88 28.42 4.93
C LEU A 182 17.32 28.30 3.51
N ALA A 183 17.82 29.09 2.57
CA ALA A 183 17.42 29.03 1.16
C ALA A 183 17.79 27.69 0.51
N ILE A 184 18.97 27.15 0.83
CA ILE A 184 19.38 25.80 0.40
C ILE A 184 18.44 24.75 0.99
N LEU A 185 18.16 24.82 2.31
CA LEU A 185 17.20 23.94 2.97
C LEU A 185 15.82 24.03 2.32
N LYS A 186 15.34 25.23 1.97
CA LYS A 186 14.06 25.39 1.26
C LYS A 186 14.05 24.69 -0.09
N ASN A 187 15.14 24.76 -0.86
CA ASN A 187 15.26 23.99 -2.09
C ASN A 187 15.17 22.48 -1.81
N LEU A 188 15.84 21.97 -0.76
CA LEU A 188 15.75 20.56 -0.37
C LEU A 188 14.34 20.14 0.06
N PHE A 189 13.57 21.00 0.73
CA PHE A 189 12.13 20.77 0.95
C PHE A 189 11.36 20.65 -0.37
N ASN A 190 11.67 21.48 -1.37
CA ASN A 190 11.04 21.41 -2.68
C ASN A 190 11.44 20.14 -3.45
N VAL A 191 12.69 19.67 -3.30
CA VAL A 191 13.15 18.36 -3.79
C VAL A 191 12.31 17.25 -3.17
N GLU A 192 12.16 17.26 -1.85
CA GLU A 192 11.36 16.26 -1.14
C GLU A 192 9.87 16.32 -1.53
N CYS A 193 9.34 17.51 -1.84
CA CYS A 193 8.01 17.67 -2.42
C CYS A 193 7.90 16.99 -3.79
N CYS A 194 8.95 17.05 -4.62
CA CYS A 194 9.00 16.31 -5.88
C CYS A 194 9.09 14.80 -5.63
N VAL A 195 9.93 14.33 -4.71
CA VAL A 195 10.04 12.90 -4.37
C VAL A 195 8.70 12.34 -3.88
N SER A 196 8.06 13.03 -2.93
CA SER A 196 6.77 12.62 -2.36
C SER A 196 5.58 12.93 -3.28
N GLY A 197 5.73 13.78 -4.29
CA GLY A 197 4.63 14.22 -5.15
C GLY A 197 3.56 15.00 -4.38
N THR A 198 3.99 15.91 -3.50
CA THR A 198 3.13 16.73 -2.64
C THR A 198 3.37 18.22 -2.90
N HIS A 199 2.43 19.08 -2.48
CA HIS A 199 2.64 20.53 -2.48
C HIS A 199 3.55 21.00 -1.34
N SER A 200 3.44 20.36 -0.17
CA SER A 200 4.25 20.66 1.02
C SER A 200 4.49 19.39 1.81
N MET A 201 5.66 19.30 2.45
CA MET A 201 5.95 18.25 3.42
C MET A 201 5.08 18.35 4.68
N ASP A 202 4.43 19.49 4.93
CA ASP A 202 3.44 19.64 6.00
C ASP A 202 2.16 18.83 5.74
N LEU A 203 1.95 18.39 4.50
CA LEU A 203 0.83 17.53 4.13
C LEU A 203 1.16 16.05 4.25
N VAL A 204 2.42 15.68 4.46
CA VAL A 204 2.88 14.28 4.51
C VAL A 204 2.90 13.81 5.97
N ALA A 205 2.21 12.71 6.27
CA ALA A 205 2.11 12.19 7.63
C ALA A 205 3.45 11.66 8.13
N LEU A 206 3.84 12.01 9.36
CA LEU A 206 5.14 11.64 9.93
C LEU A 206 5.29 10.15 10.22
N ALA A 207 4.37 9.55 11.00
CA ALA A 207 4.45 8.15 11.40
C ALA A 207 4.56 7.14 10.23
N PRO A 208 3.71 7.22 9.19
CA PRO A 208 3.75 6.27 8.08
C PRO A 208 4.82 6.61 7.03
N PHE A 209 5.53 7.74 7.13
CA PHE A 209 6.53 8.12 6.14
C PHE A 209 7.65 7.08 5.99
N GLY A 210 8.06 6.49 7.12
CA GLY A 210 9.06 5.41 7.14
C GLY A 210 8.58 4.05 6.63
N GLU A 211 7.29 3.89 6.28
CA GLU A 211 6.77 2.63 5.70
C GLU A 211 7.25 2.43 4.25
N TYR A 212 7.59 3.51 3.56
CA TYR A 212 8.15 3.45 2.21
C TYR A 212 9.51 2.73 2.22
N THR A 213 9.62 1.68 1.41
CA THR A 213 10.85 0.89 1.32
C THR A 213 11.70 1.35 0.14
N VAL A 214 12.91 1.79 0.44
CA VAL A 214 13.95 2.05 -0.57
C VAL A 214 14.72 0.77 -0.86
N LEU A 215 14.85 0.42 -2.13
CA LEU A 215 15.68 -0.70 -2.57
C LEU A 215 17.12 -0.24 -2.86
N PRO A 216 18.13 -1.11 -2.70
CA PRO A 216 19.50 -0.75 -3.05
C PRO A 216 19.66 -0.61 -4.55
N GLY A 217 20.72 0.08 -4.95
CA GLY A 217 21.09 0.35 -6.32
C GLY A 217 21.10 1.85 -6.61
N LEU A 218 22.08 2.31 -7.40
CA LEU A 218 22.04 3.67 -7.94
C LEU A 218 21.00 3.74 -9.06
N ASP A 219 20.03 4.65 -8.90
CA ASP A 219 18.93 4.85 -9.84
C ASP A 219 19.39 4.97 -11.29
N CYS A 220 18.70 4.28 -12.19
CA CYS A 220 19.06 4.25 -13.61
C CYS A 220 17.87 4.57 -14.50
N THR A 221 18.15 5.00 -15.73
CA THR A 221 17.16 5.34 -16.75
C THR A 221 17.11 4.29 -17.86
N PHE A 222 16.17 4.45 -18.79
CA PHE A 222 16.01 3.62 -19.98
C PHE A 222 16.60 4.35 -21.19
N PRO A 223 17.71 3.89 -21.78
CA PRO A 223 18.37 4.59 -22.89
C PRO A 223 17.45 4.88 -24.09
N GLU A 224 16.51 3.98 -24.38
CA GLU A 224 15.56 4.10 -25.49
C GLU A 224 14.13 4.50 -25.04
N GLY A 225 13.95 4.84 -23.76
CA GLY A 225 12.65 5.20 -23.20
C GLY A 225 12.01 4.11 -22.33
N TYR A 226 11.49 4.52 -21.18
CA TYR A 226 10.84 3.69 -20.18
C TYR A 226 9.58 3.02 -20.73
N GLN A 227 8.91 3.67 -21.68
CA GLN A 227 7.75 3.11 -22.36
C GLN A 227 8.05 1.77 -23.05
N GLY A 228 9.28 1.51 -23.48
CA GLY A 228 9.70 0.23 -24.04
C GLY A 228 9.38 -0.95 -23.11
N LEU A 229 9.44 -0.75 -21.78
CA LEU A 229 9.04 -1.78 -20.81
C LEU A 229 7.57 -2.17 -20.95
N THR A 230 6.68 -1.18 -20.98
CA THR A 230 5.24 -1.41 -21.11
C THR A 230 4.87 -1.95 -22.50
N ASP A 231 5.59 -1.52 -23.53
CA ASP A 231 5.40 -2.02 -24.90
C ASP A 231 5.80 -3.49 -25.00
N CYS A 232 6.91 -3.92 -24.39
CA CYS A 232 7.30 -5.33 -24.32
C CYS A 232 6.28 -6.19 -23.57
N ILE A 233 5.71 -5.70 -22.46
CA ILE A 233 4.65 -6.43 -21.73
C ILE A 233 3.41 -6.54 -22.61
N MET A 234 2.98 -5.45 -23.25
CA MET A 234 1.83 -5.42 -24.14
C MET A 234 2.00 -6.36 -25.34
N ALA A 235 3.17 -6.37 -25.97
CA ALA A 235 3.49 -7.25 -27.09
C ALA A 235 3.44 -8.75 -26.74
N SER A 236 3.58 -9.08 -25.44
CA SER A 236 3.43 -10.45 -24.95
C SER A 236 1.97 -10.89 -24.75
N LEU A 237 1.01 -9.96 -24.83
CA LEU A 237 -0.43 -10.24 -24.72
C LEU A 237 -0.99 -10.71 -26.09
N PRO A 238 -2.06 -11.52 -26.10
CA PRO A 238 -2.78 -11.83 -27.33
C PRO A 238 -3.32 -10.56 -28.02
N LYS A 239 -3.33 -10.56 -29.36
CA LYS A 239 -3.59 -9.37 -30.19
C LYS A 239 -4.90 -8.63 -29.88
N ASP A 240 -5.94 -9.35 -29.47
CA ASP A 240 -7.29 -8.78 -29.28
C ASP A 240 -7.61 -8.43 -27.82
N VAL A 241 -6.62 -8.52 -26.91
CA VAL A 241 -6.82 -8.23 -25.49
C VAL A 241 -6.91 -6.73 -25.22
N MET A 242 -6.10 -5.91 -25.89
CA MET A 242 -6.10 -4.46 -25.69
C MET A 242 -7.21 -3.79 -26.50
N VAL A 243 -7.97 -2.91 -25.85
CA VAL A 243 -8.97 -2.05 -26.48
C VAL A 243 -8.65 -0.60 -26.08
N PHE A 244 -8.12 0.17 -27.03
CA PHE A 244 -7.78 1.58 -26.86
C PHE A 244 -8.97 2.49 -27.15
N ASP A 245 -8.83 3.77 -26.77
CA ASP A 245 -9.87 4.80 -26.93
C ASP A 245 -11.22 4.34 -26.37
N LYS A 246 -11.17 3.59 -25.26
CA LYS A 246 -12.33 2.94 -24.65
C LYS A 246 -12.45 3.37 -23.18
N PRO A 247 -12.72 4.66 -22.91
CA PRO A 247 -12.89 5.14 -21.55
C PRO A 247 -14.12 4.49 -20.91
N VAL A 248 -13.91 3.90 -19.74
CA VAL A 248 -14.98 3.36 -18.91
C VAL A 248 -15.69 4.52 -18.22
N LYS A 249 -17.03 4.51 -18.26
CA LYS A 249 -17.89 5.50 -17.64
C LYS A 249 -18.36 5.04 -16.26
N THR A 250 -18.95 3.84 -16.18
CA THR A 250 -19.53 3.31 -14.94
C THR A 250 -19.35 1.79 -14.87
N ILE A 251 -18.95 1.29 -13.70
CA ILE A 251 -18.87 -0.12 -13.38
C ILE A 251 -20.09 -0.50 -12.55
N HIS A 252 -21.03 -1.21 -13.17
CA HIS A 252 -22.23 -1.74 -12.55
C HIS A 252 -21.90 -3.10 -11.91
N TRP A 253 -21.91 -3.21 -10.58
CA TRP A 253 -21.52 -4.42 -9.84
C TRP A 253 -22.60 -4.88 -8.86
N ASN A 254 -22.42 -6.07 -8.28
CA ASN A 254 -23.42 -6.70 -7.39
C ASN A 254 -24.80 -6.89 -8.07
N GLY A 255 -24.79 -7.11 -9.38
CA GLY A 255 -26.00 -7.25 -10.19
C GLY A 255 -26.17 -8.66 -10.78
N SER A 256 -27.13 -8.76 -11.69
CA SER A 256 -27.46 -9.97 -12.45
C SER A 256 -27.79 -9.56 -13.88
N PHE A 257 -26.74 -9.37 -14.68
CA PHE A 257 -26.81 -8.78 -16.01
C PHE A 257 -26.83 -9.88 -17.08
N ARG A 258 -27.90 -9.98 -17.85
CA ARG A 258 -28.02 -10.96 -18.93
C ARG A 258 -27.37 -10.45 -20.21
N GLU A 259 -26.56 -11.31 -20.82
CA GLU A 259 -26.03 -11.07 -22.16
C GLU A 259 -27.16 -11.10 -23.21
N ALA A 260 -27.05 -10.24 -24.22
CA ALA A 260 -28.07 -10.09 -25.26
C ALA A 260 -28.16 -11.29 -26.23
N SER A 261 -27.17 -12.19 -26.24
CA SER A 261 -27.18 -13.43 -27.05
C SER A 261 -28.14 -14.47 -26.47
N ALA A 262 -28.76 -15.33 -27.30
CA ALA A 262 -29.61 -16.43 -26.84
C ALA A 262 -28.89 -17.80 -26.94
N PRO A 263 -28.79 -18.61 -25.85
CA PRO A 263 -29.23 -18.33 -24.48
C PRO A 263 -28.27 -17.38 -23.74
N GLY A 264 -28.82 -16.37 -23.07
CA GLY A 264 -28.05 -15.30 -22.42
C GLY A 264 -27.42 -15.75 -21.12
N GLU A 265 -26.08 -15.75 -21.07
CA GLU A 265 -25.34 -15.94 -19.83
C GLU A 265 -25.56 -14.75 -18.91
N THR A 266 -25.54 -14.99 -17.60
CA THR A 266 -25.76 -13.95 -16.58
C THR A 266 -24.45 -13.62 -15.88
N PHE A 267 -24.14 -12.33 -15.76
CA PHE A 267 -22.89 -11.84 -15.21
C PHE A 267 -23.13 -10.98 -13.96
N PRO A 268 -22.23 -11.03 -12.96
CA PRO A 268 -22.35 -10.21 -11.75
C PRO A 268 -21.95 -8.75 -11.95
N VAL A 269 -21.25 -8.42 -13.04
CA VAL A 269 -20.75 -7.08 -13.35
C VAL A 269 -21.01 -6.72 -14.81
N LEU A 270 -21.32 -5.45 -15.07
CA LEU A 270 -21.44 -4.85 -16.39
C LEU A 270 -20.60 -3.55 -16.42
N VAL A 271 -19.69 -3.44 -17.37
CA VAL A 271 -18.86 -2.24 -17.55
C VAL A 271 -19.43 -1.42 -18.70
N GLU A 272 -19.92 -0.22 -18.39
CA GLU A 272 -20.42 0.77 -19.35
C GLU A 272 -19.29 1.74 -19.74
N CYS A 273 -19.07 1.91 -21.04
CA CYS A 273 -18.09 2.84 -21.60
C CYS A 273 -18.75 4.17 -22.01
N GLU A 274 -17.95 5.23 -22.18
CA GLU A 274 -18.48 6.56 -22.54
C GLU A 274 -19.16 6.60 -23.92
N ASP A 275 -18.77 5.70 -24.82
CA ASP A 275 -19.36 5.53 -26.15
C ASP A 275 -20.66 4.70 -26.16
N GLY A 276 -21.08 4.20 -24.99
CA GLY A 276 -22.28 3.38 -24.82
C GLY A 276 -22.04 1.87 -24.95
N ASP A 277 -20.81 1.43 -25.25
CA ASP A 277 -20.49 -0.01 -25.25
C ASP A 277 -20.61 -0.58 -23.82
N CYS A 278 -21.15 -1.80 -23.74
CA CYS A 278 -21.39 -2.50 -22.49
C CYS A 278 -20.71 -3.88 -22.50
N PHE A 279 -19.87 -4.15 -21.51
CA PHE A 279 -19.11 -5.40 -21.39
C PHE A 279 -19.51 -6.18 -20.14
N PRO A 280 -20.26 -7.30 -20.27
CA PRO A 280 -20.54 -8.20 -19.16
C PRO A 280 -19.29 -8.95 -18.70
N ALA A 281 -19.06 -9.04 -17.39
CA ALA A 281 -17.87 -9.66 -16.82
C ALA A 281 -18.15 -10.40 -15.50
N HIS A 282 -17.34 -11.41 -15.22
CA HIS A 282 -17.30 -12.08 -13.92
C HIS A 282 -16.44 -11.30 -12.93
N HIS A 283 -15.34 -10.72 -13.41
CA HIS A 283 -14.40 -9.95 -12.62
C HIS A 283 -13.96 -8.69 -13.37
N VAL A 284 -13.77 -7.60 -12.63
CA VAL A 284 -13.18 -6.36 -13.14
C VAL A 284 -12.01 -5.99 -12.25
N VAL A 285 -10.82 -5.86 -12.84
CA VAL A 285 -9.61 -5.36 -12.18
C VAL A 285 -9.47 -3.88 -12.52
N VAL A 286 -9.67 -3.02 -11.53
CA VAL A 286 -9.64 -1.57 -11.74
C VAL A 286 -8.25 -1.03 -11.40
N THR A 287 -7.60 -0.41 -12.38
CA THR A 287 -6.22 0.13 -12.24
C THR A 287 -6.13 1.61 -12.61
N VAL A 288 -7.26 2.32 -12.61
CA VAL A 288 -7.29 3.76 -12.86
C VAL A 288 -6.54 4.54 -11.78
N PRO A 289 -5.93 5.70 -12.10
CA PRO A 289 -5.21 6.50 -11.11
C PRO A 289 -6.11 7.01 -9.98
N LEU A 290 -5.54 7.18 -8.78
CA LEU A 290 -6.26 7.67 -7.61
C LEU A 290 -6.86 9.08 -7.82
N GLY A 291 -6.17 9.98 -8.56
CA GLY A 291 -6.70 11.29 -8.91
C GLY A 291 -7.99 11.22 -9.72
N PHE A 292 -8.08 10.29 -10.67
CA PHE A 292 -9.31 9.99 -11.39
C PHE A 292 -10.40 9.48 -10.43
N PHE A 293 -10.09 8.51 -9.57
CA PHE A 293 -11.06 8.02 -8.57
C PHE A 293 -11.60 9.12 -7.66
N LYS A 294 -10.74 10.02 -7.17
CA LYS A 294 -11.16 11.13 -6.31
C LYS A 294 -12.18 12.03 -7.01
N LYS A 295 -12.02 12.27 -8.32
CA LYS A 295 -12.93 13.13 -9.10
C LYS A 295 -14.24 12.44 -9.45
N HIS A 296 -14.20 11.14 -9.75
CA HIS A 296 -15.34 10.38 -10.29
C HIS A 296 -15.96 9.40 -9.28
N LEU A 297 -15.64 9.55 -7.99
CA LEU A 297 -15.99 8.63 -6.90
C LEU A 297 -17.48 8.28 -6.87
N ASP A 298 -18.34 9.27 -7.10
CA ASP A 298 -19.79 9.15 -6.99
C ASP A 298 -20.46 8.59 -8.26
N THR A 299 -19.73 8.46 -9.37
CA THR A 299 -20.30 8.12 -10.70
C THR A 299 -19.66 6.90 -11.36
N PHE A 300 -18.44 6.56 -10.98
CA PHE A 300 -17.68 5.48 -11.62
C PHE A 300 -18.11 4.07 -11.16
N PHE A 301 -18.81 3.95 -10.04
CA PHE A 301 -19.33 2.68 -9.53
C PHE A 301 -20.83 2.76 -9.22
N GLU A 302 -21.57 1.74 -9.63
CA GLU A 302 -22.97 1.55 -9.29
C GLU A 302 -23.21 0.11 -8.83
N PRO A 303 -23.70 -0.15 -7.60
CA PRO A 303 -23.96 0.81 -6.53
C PRO A 303 -22.67 1.50 -6.02
N PRO A 304 -22.78 2.57 -5.21
CA PRO A 304 -21.62 3.24 -4.64
C PRO A 304 -20.69 2.30 -3.85
N LEU A 305 -19.41 2.63 -3.82
CA LEU A 305 -18.42 1.89 -3.03
C LEU A 305 -18.74 1.94 -1.53
N PRO A 306 -18.35 0.91 -0.74
CA PRO A 306 -18.48 0.94 0.72
C PRO A 306 -17.76 2.16 1.34
N THR A 307 -18.35 2.72 2.40
CA THR A 307 -17.86 3.94 3.07
C THR A 307 -16.39 3.87 3.45
N GLU A 308 -15.90 2.74 3.93
CA GLU A 308 -14.49 2.58 4.32
C GLU A 308 -13.52 2.78 3.14
N LYS A 309 -13.88 2.31 1.94
CA LYS A 309 -13.07 2.51 0.72
C LYS A 309 -13.18 3.95 0.21
N VAL A 310 -14.38 4.54 0.29
CA VAL A 310 -14.62 5.96 -0.04
C VAL A 310 -13.75 6.88 0.84
N GLU A 311 -13.73 6.64 2.15
CA GLU A 311 -12.94 7.43 3.09
C GLU A 311 -11.44 7.22 2.90
N ALA A 312 -10.98 6.00 2.61
CA ALA A 312 -9.59 5.75 2.24
C ALA A 312 -9.18 6.54 0.97
N ILE A 313 -10.00 6.50 -0.08
CA ILE A 313 -9.77 7.27 -1.33
C ILE A 313 -9.69 8.77 -1.04
N ARG A 314 -10.53 9.29 -0.14
CA ARG A 314 -10.51 10.72 0.24
C ARG A 314 -9.25 11.10 1.00
N LYS A 315 -8.84 10.29 1.98
CA LYS A 315 -7.71 10.58 2.87
C LYS A 315 -6.34 10.45 2.23
N ILE A 316 -6.11 9.46 1.36
CA ILE A 316 -4.80 9.27 0.71
C ILE A 316 -4.46 10.51 -0.13
N GLY A 317 -3.24 11.03 -0.01
CA GLY A 317 -2.76 12.16 -0.80
C GLY A 317 -2.56 11.78 -2.27
N PHE A 318 -2.83 12.70 -3.19
CA PHE A 318 -2.51 12.54 -4.61
C PHE A 318 -2.13 13.90 -5.16
N GLY A 319 -0.84 14.12 -5.41
CA GLY A 319 -0.34 15.43 -5.82
C GLY A 319 0.32 15.41 -7.19
N THR A 320 0.83 16.59 -7.56
CA THR A 320 1.30 16.89 -8.91
C THR A 320 2.79 17.14 -8.90
N ASN A 321 3.50 16.50 -9.83
CA ASN A 321 4.89 16.73 -10.17
C ASN A 321 5.04 16.69 -11.70
N ASN A 322 5.53 17.78 -12.28
CA ASN A 322 5.69 17.95 -13.71
C ASN A 322 7.16 18.16 -14.09
N LYS A 323 7.44 17.93 -15.37
CA LYS A 323 8.71 18.19 -16.01
C LYS A 323 8.58 19.28 -17.05
N ILE A 324 9.64 20.06 -17.21
CA ILE A 324 9.78 21.10 -18.23
C ILE A 324 11.11 20.88 -18.93
N PHE A 325 11.05 20.47 -20.19
CA PHE A 325 12.20 20.26 -21.06
C PHE A 325 12.48 21.52 -21.86
N LEU A 326 13.72 22.00 -21.83
CA LEU A 326 14.17 23.18 -22.54
C LEU A 326 15.31 22.80 -23.49
N GLU A 327 15.09 23.00 -24.79
CA GLU A 327 16.10 22.74 -25.83
C GLU A 327 16.94 23.99 -26.08
N PHE A 328 18.26 23.83 -26.13
CA PHE A 328 19.21 24.87 -26.49
C PHE A 328 19.98 24.47 -27.75
N GLU A 329 20.33 25.48 -28.55
CA GLU A 329 21.21 25.32 -29.70
C GLU A 329 22.65 25.02 -29.26
N GLU A 330 23.11 25.70 -28.21
CA GLU A 330 24.44 25.50 -27.62
C GLU A 330 24.30 25.38 -26.10
N PRO A 331 25.04 24.47 -25.44
CA PRO A 331 25.00 24.33 -24.00
C PRO A 331 25.74 25.51 -23.36
N PHE A 332 25.12 26.16 -22.36
CA PHE A 332 25.77 27.18 -21.54
C PHE A 332 26.45 26.61 -20.28
N TRP A 333 26.25 25.31 -20.02
CA TRP A 333 26.79 24.57 -18.89
C TRP A 333 28.01 23.74 -19.29
N GLU A 334 28.81 23.35 -18.31
CA GLU A 334 30.00 22.53 -18.53
C GLU A 334 29.66 21.10 -19.00
N PRO A 335 30.51 20.45 -19.82
CA PRO A 335 30.22 19.13 -20.39
C PRO A 335 29.91 18.02 -19.37
N ASP A 336 30.53 18.06 -18.19
CA ASP A 336 30.34 17.08 -17.11
C ASP A 336 29.18 17.45 -16.15
N CYS A 337 28.48 18.56 -16.42
CA CYS A 337 27.33 18.98 -15.62
C CYS A 337 26.16 18.02 -15.81
N GLN A 338 25.65 17.47 -14.71
CA GLN A 338 24.49 16.57 -14.70
C GLN A 338 23.26 17.21 -14.06
N HIS A 339 23.46 18.09 -13.09
CA HIS A 339 22.38 18.73 -12.34
C HIS A 339 22.76 20.17 -11.96
N ILE A 340 21.90 21.11 -12.37
CA ILE A 340 21.96 22.53 -12.04
C ILE A 340 20.89 22.83 -10.98
N GLN A 341 21.30 23.05 -9.74
CA GLN A 341 20.39 23.44 -8.66
C GLN A 341 20.13 24.94 -8.66
N VAL A 342 18.89 25.35 -8.33
CA VAL A 342 18.51 26.76 -8.19
C VAL A 342 18.12 27.07 -6.74
N VAL A 343 18.80 28.03 -6.13
CA VAL A 343 18.58 28.46 -4.73
C VAL A 343 17.99 29.87 -4.71
N TRP A 344 16.82 30.03 -4.10
CA TRP A 344 16.14 31.32 -3.96
C TRP A 344 16.45 31.93 -2.59
N GLU A 345 17.36 32.91 -2.56
CA GLU A 345 17.92 33.50 -1.33
C GLU A 345 16.87 34.18 -0.44
N ASP A 346 15.73 34.57 -1.03
CA ASP A 346 14.62 35.21 -0.32
C ASP A 346 13.58 34.21 0.20
N MET A 347 13.88 32.91 0.21
CA MET A 347 12.98 31.88 0.74
C MET A 347 13.58 31.13 1.93
N SER A 348 12.69 30.72 2.84
CA SER A 348 13.01 29.90 4.00
C SER A 348 11.95 28.82 4.19
N PRO A 349 12.29 27.60 4.65
CA PRO A 349 11.29 26.61 5.02
C PRO A 349 10.56 26.97 6.32
N LEU A 350 11.06 27.96 7.08
CA LEU A 350 10.51 28.37 8.36
C LEU A 350 9.53 29.54 8.26
N GLU A 351 9.39 30.12 7.07
CA GLU A 351 8.50 31.24 6.79
C GLU A 351 7.29 30.75 5.97
N ASP A 352 6.09 31.22 6.35
CA ASP A 352 4.82 30.85 5.71
C ASP A 352 4.37 31.85 4.63
N THR A 353 5.26 32.76 4.21
CA THR A 353 5.01 33.72 3.13
C THR A 353 5.08 33.00 1.78
N ALA A 354 4.00 32.33 1.39
CA ALA A 354 3.82 31.89 0.01
C ALA A 354 3.54 33.14 -0.85
N PRO A 355 4.45 33.55 -1.74
CA PRO A 355 4.16 34.62 -2.71
C PRO A 355 2.98 34.23 -3.60
N GLU A 356 2.31 35.22 -4.19
CA GLU A 356 1.25 34.97 -5.17
C GLU A 356 1.80 34.09 -6.31
N LEU A 357 1.06 33.03 -6.66
CA LEU A 357 1.53 32.02 -7.62
C LEU A 357 1.96 32.62 -8.95
N GLN A 358 1.27 33.68 -9.40
CA GLN A 358 1.56 34.37 -10.65
C GLN A 358 2.99 34.92 -10.71
N ASP A 359 3.52 35.41 -9.59
CA ASP A 359 4.81 36.10 -9.54
C ASP A 359 5.97 35.16 -9.17
N ALA A 360 5.68 33.93 -8.75
CA ALA A 360 6.65 33.09 -8.07
C ALA A 360 6.51 31.58 -8.27
N TRP A 361 5.62 31.08 -9.13
CA TRP A 361 5.46 29.63 -9.36
C TRP A 361 6.80 28.93 -9.68
N PHE A 362 7.66 29.58 -10.46
CA PHE A 362 8.97 29.07 -10.86
C PHE A 362 9.94 28.93 -9.67
N LYS A 363 9.67 29.58 -8.53
CA LYS A 363 10.50 29.42 -7.32
C LYS A 363 10.36 28.04 -6.67
N LYS A 364 9.32 27.28 -7.04
CA LYS A 364 9.13 25.88 -6.65
C LYS A 364 9.95 24.90 -7.51
N LEU A 365 10.52 25.37 -8.63
CA LEU A 365 11.42 24.58 -9.46
C LEU A 365 12.70 24.27 -8.68
N ILE A 366 13.08 22.98 -8.63
CA ILE A 366 14.22 22.53 -7.81
C ILE A 366 15.57 22.70 -8.51
N GLY A 367 15.56 22.79 -9.84
CA GLY A 367 16.74 22.77 -10.67
C GLY A 367 16.46 22.13 -12.03
N PHE A 368 17.53 21.86 -12.77
CA PHE A 368 17.50 21.26 -14.10
C PHE A 368 18.50 20.12 -14.20
N TRP A 369 18.03 18.95 -14.63
CA TRP A 369 18.88 17.85 -15.03
C TRP A 369 19.35 18.06 -16.46
N VAL A 370 20.63 17.86 -16.71
CA VAL A 370 21.18 17.83 -18.06
C VAL A 370 20.90 16.45 -18.64
N LEU A 371 20.11 16.39 -19.71
CA LEU A 371 19.89 15.14 -20.42
C LEU A 371 21.09 14.82 -21.31
N PRO A 372 21.37 13.53 -21.57
CA PRO A 372 22.37 13.14 -22.56
C PRO A 372 22.12 13.84 -23.90
N PRO A 373 23.17 14.25 -24.63
CA PRO A 373 23.01 14.99 -25.88
C PRO A 373 22.25 14.14 -26.92
N PHE A 374 21.23 14.75 -27.53
CA PHE A 374 20.44 14.13 -28.59
C PHE A 374 20.91 14.68 -29.93
N GLN A 375 21.86 13.99 -30.57
CA GLN A 375 22.50 14.47 -31.80
C GLN A 375 23.14 15.86 -31.59
N ALA A 376 22.53 16.92 -32.13
CA ALA A 376 22.97 18.31 -32.01
C ALA A 376 22.09 19.14 -31.04
N SER A 377 21.16 18.53 -30.31
CA SER A 377 20.28 19.22 -29.35
C SER A 377 20.77 19.04 -27.92
N HIS A 378 20.75 20.14 -27.16
CA HIS A 378 21.14 20.20 -25.75
C HIS A 378 19.91 20.46 -24.89
N VAL A 379 19.56 19.51 -24.00
CA VAL A 379 18.27 19.57 -23.30
C VAL A 379 18.45 19.60 -21.79
N LEU A 380 17.79 20.58 -21.16
CA LEU A 380 17.60 20.64 -19.71
C LEU A 380 16.21 20.11 -19.33
N CYS A 381 16.11 19.36 -18.25
CA CYS A 381 14.86 18.86 -17.67
C CYS A 381 14.64 19.44 -16.27
N GLY A 382 13.77 20.43 -16.15
CA GLY A 382 13.35 21.00 -14.88
C GLY A 382 12.23 20.21 -14.21
N PHE A 383 12.23 20.16 -12.88
CA PHE A 383 11.20 19.48 -12.08
C PHE A 383 10.48 20.48 -11.17
N ILE A 384 9.16 20.34 -11.06
CA ILE A 384 8.30 21.20 -10.24
C ILE A 384 7.09 20.44 -9.70
N ALA A 385 6.86 20.53 -8.39
CA ALA A 385 5.76 19.87 -7.71
C ALA A 385 4.81 20.84 -6.99
N GLY A 386 3.62 20.34 -6.65
CA GLY A 386 2.62 21.09 -5.88
C GLY A 386 1.72 22.00 -6.70
N LEU A 387 1.02 22.90 -6.01
CA LEU A 387 0.10 23.87 -6.61
C LEU A 387 0.78 24.80 -7.61
N GLU A 388 2.07 25.09 -7.43
CA GLU A 388 2.88 25.87 -8.37
C GLU A 388 3.07 25.12 -9.70
N SER A 389 3.17 23.78 -9.63
CA SER A 389 3.19 22.91 -10.79
C SER A 389 1.84 22.92 -11.52
N GLU A 390 0.74 22.87 -10.78
CA GLU A 390 -0.62 22.94 -11.34
C GLU A 390 -0.89 24.29 -11.98
N PHE A 391 -0.45 25.39 -11.35
CA PHE A 391 -0.53 26.72 -11.91
C PHE A 391 0.26 26.83 -13.21
N MET A 392 1.48 26.26 -13.24
CA MET A 392 2.29 26.20 -14.46
C MET A 392 1.51 25.58 -15.61
N GLU A 393 0.74 24.50 -15.40
CA GLU A 393 -0.07 23.87 -16.46
C GLU A 393 -1.13 24.80 -17.07
N THR A 394 -1.57 25.83 -16.33
CA THR A 394 -2.57 26.81 -16.81
C THR A 394 -1.98 27.89 -17.72
N LEU A 395 -0.66 28.09 -17.68
CA LEU A 395 0.04 29.09 -18.47
C LEU A 395 0.17 28.65 -19.93
N SER A 396 0.39 29.59 -20.85
CA SER A 396 0.78 29.26 -22.23
C SER A 396 2.23 28.75 -22.29
N ASP A 397 2.56 27.98 -23.33
CA ASP A 397 3.95 27.52 -23.53
C ASP A 397 4.92 28.70 -23.68
N GLU A 398 4.50 29.79 -24.32
CA GLU A 398 5.28 31.01 -24.49
C GLU A 398 5.58 31.71 -23.17
N ASP A 399 4.61 31.77 -22.26
CA ASP A 399 4.80 32.41 -20.95
C ASP A 399 5.75 31.60 -20.07
N VAL A 400 5.62 30.26 -20.05
CA VAL A 400 6.56 29.39 -19.33
C VAL A 400 7.96 29.54 -19.89
N LEU A 401 8.12 29.50 -21.22
CA LEU A 401 9.41 29.64 -21.89
C LEU A 401 10.06 31.00 -21.57
N ARG A 402 9.27 32.09 -21.62
CA ARG A 402 9.72 33.45 -21.29
C ARG A 402 10.15 33.55 -19.83
N SER A 403 9.33 33.05 -18.89
CA SER A 403 9.65 33.06 -17.47
C SER A 403 10.91 32.26 -17.17
N LEU A 404 11.06 31.04 -17.70
CA LEU A 404 12.24 30.21 -17.43
C LEU A 404 13.50 30.76 -18.09
N THR A 405 13.39 31.42 -19.25
CA THR A 405 14.52 32.16 -19.83
C THR A 405 15.00 33.27 -18.89
N GLN A 406 14.07 34.03 -18.30
CA GLN A 406 14.41 35.07 -17.33
C GLN A 406 15.01 34.48 -16.04
N VAL A 407 14.48 33.37 -15.56
CA VAL A 407 15.05 32.63 -14.41
C VAL A 407 16.48 32.21 -14.71
N LEU A 408 16.73 31.56 -15.84
CA LEU A 408 18.08 31.10 -16.21
C LEU A 408 19.06 32.27 -16.35
N ARG A 409 18.68 33.38 -17.01
CA ARG A 409 19.50 34.60 -17.08
C ARG A 409 19.82 35.17 -15.70
N ARG A 410 18.83 35.19 -14.80
CA ARG A 410 18.96 35.70 -13.44
C ARG A 410 19.92 34.83 -12.62
N VAL A 411 19.68 33.52 -12.56
CA VAL A 411 20.44 32.61 -11.67
C VAL A 411 21.86 32.37 -12.18
N THR A 412 22.08 32.42 -13.50
CA THR A 412 23.44 32.30 -14.08
C THR A 412 24.21 33.62 -14.08
N GLY A 413 23.58 34.74 -13.71
CA GLY A 413 24.19 36.07 -13.80
C GLY A 413 24.49 36.51 -15.24
N ASN A 414 23.92 35.84 -16.25
CA ASN A 414 24.18 36.11 -17.67
C ASN A 414 22.93 36.68 -18.35
N PRO A 415 22.78 38.01 -18.47
CA PRO A 415 21.61 38.62 -19.13
C PRO A 415 21.54 38.36 -20.63
N GLN A 416 22.65 37.94 -21.26
CA GLN A 416 22.75 37.64 -22.69
C GLN A 416 22.53 36.15 -23.00
N LEU A 417 22.25 35.31 -22.00
CA LEU A 417 21.99 33.89 -22.20
C LEU A 417 20.87 33.70 -23.24
N PRO A 418 21.11 32.93 -24.33
CA PRO A 418 20.10 32.70 -25.35
C PRO A 418 18.83 32.07 -24.78
N ALA A 419 17.67 32.45 -25.32
CA ALA A 419 16.43 31.76 -24.96
C ALA A 419 16.48 30.31 -25.46
N PRO A 420 15.85 29.35 -24.75
CA PRO A 420 15.71 28.01 -25.28
C PRO A 420 14.96 28.05 -26.62
N ARG A 421 15.42 27.25 -27.58
CA ARG A 421 14.88 27.15 -28.93
C ARG A 421 13.44 26.63 -28.93
N SER A 422 13.17 25.66 -28.07
CA SER A 422 11.86 25.04 -27.93
C SER A 422 11.67 24.46 -26.52
N MET A 423 10.44 24.07 -26.21
CA MET A 423 10.08 23.49 -24.92
C MET A 423 9.04 22.38 -25.08
N LEU A 424 9.12 21.40 -24.18
CA LEU A 424 8.06 20.42 -23.91
C LEU A 424 7.80 20.40 -22.41
N ARG A 425 6.55 20.25 -21.98
CA ARG A 425 6.22 20.08 -20.56
C ARG A 425 5.13 19.04 -20.35
N SER A 426 5.11 18.44 -19.17
CA SER A 426 4.00 17.60 -18.74
C SER A 426 2.89 18.43 -18.11
N CYS A 427 1.64 17.97 -18.25
CA CYS A 427 0.47 18.53 -17.58
C CYS A 427 -0.35 17.43 -16.90
N TRP A 428 0.23 16.78 -15.88
CA TRP A 428 -0.34 15.59 -15.24
C TRP A 428 -1.62 15.88 -14.44
N HIS A 429 -1.76 17.07 -13.85
CA HIS A 429 -2.98 17.48 -13.15
C HIS A 429 -4.15 17.67 -14.13
N SER A 430 -3.90 18.29 -15.28
CA SER A 430 -4.89 18.57 -16.30
C SER A 430 -5.27 17.32 -17.11
N ALA A 431 -4.44 16.28 -17.11
CA ALA A 431 -4.73 15.01 -17.78
C ALA A 431 -5.99 14.34 -17.21
N PRO A 432 -7.10 14.24 -17.96
CA PRO A 432 -8.43 13.92 -17.43
C PRO A 432 -8.50 12.53 -16.78
N TYR A 433 -7.79 11.55 -17.36
CA TYR A 433 -7.76 10.16 -16.88
C TYR A 433 -6.66 9.90 -15.84
N THR A 434 -5.94 10.92 -15.36
CA THR A 434 -4.92 10.78 -14.30
C THR A 434 -5.12 11.74 -13.13
N ARG A 435 -5.26 13.04 -13.42
CA ARG A 435 -5.54 14.12 -12.46
C ARG A 435 -4.50 14.27 -11.35
N GLY A 436 -3.23 14.27 -11.73
CA GLY A 436 -2.07 14.37 -10.84
C GLY A 436 -1.00 13.35 -11.22
N SER A 437 0.04 13.23 -10.40
CA SER A 437 1.21 12.40 -10.69
C SER A 437 1.20 11.10 -9.90
N TYR A 438 1.22 11.14 -8.57
CA TYR A 438 1.24 9.93 -7.73
C TYR A 438 0.78 10.18 -6.30
N SER A 439 0.53 9.10 -5.58
CA SER A 439 0.00 9.11 -4.23
C SER A 439 1.07 9.29 -3.18
N TYR A 440 0.71 9.90 -2.05
CA TYR A 440 1.50 9.94 -0.83
C TYR A 440 0.61 9.69 0.39
N VAL A 441 1.21 9.32 1.51
CA VAL A 441 0.46 9.16 2.78
C VAL A 441 0.30 10.53 3.42
N ALA A 442 -0.87 11.12 3.24
CA ALA A 442 -1.19 12.46 3.74
C ALA A 442 -1.46 12.45 5.26
N VAL A 443 -1.30 13.60 5.92
CA VAL A 443 -1.74 13.81 7.31
C VAL A 443 -3.20 13.35 7.47
N GLY A 444 -3.45 12.47 8.45
CA GLY A 444 -4.76 11.85 8.68
C GLY A 444 -5.01 10.55 7.91
N SER A 445 -4.08 10.12 7.06
CA SER A 445 -4.07 8.79 6.41
C SER A 445 -2.91 7.92 6.91
N SER A 446 -2.96 6.62 6.62
CA SER A 446 -1.90 5.66 6.94
C SER A 446 -1.75 4.59 5.86
N GLY A 447 -0.75 3.70 5.98
CA GLY A 447 -0.61 2.52 5.13
C GLY A 447 -1.89 1.65 5.09
N ASP A 448 -2.63 1.57 6.20
CA ASP A 448 -3.92 0.85 6.25
C ASP A 448 -4.93 1.38 5.20
N ASP A 449 -4.89 2.66 4.84
CA ASP A 449 -5.79 3.21 3.82
C ASP A 449 -5.42 2.70 2.42
N MET A 450 -4.13 2.49 2.15
CA MET A 450 -3.67 1.84 0.92
C MET A 450 -4.15 0.38 0.87
N ASP A 451 -4.08 -0.32 2.00
CA ASP A 451 -4.59 -1.70 2.12
C ASP A 451 -6.10 -1.76 1.92
N ARG A 452 -6.87 -0.82 2.52
CA ARG A 452 -8.32 -0.70 2.29
C ARG A 452 -8.65 -0.43 0.83
N LEU A 453 -7.83 0.37 0.13
CA LEU A 453 -8.00 0.60 -1.30
C LEU A 453 -7.75 -0.69 -2.11
N ALA A 454 -6.80 -1.52 -1.71
CA ALA A 454 -6.48 -2.79 -2.36
C ALA A 454 -7.52 -3.92 -2.13
N GLN A 455 -8.33 -3.84 -1.06
CA GLN A 455 -9.34 -4.87 -0.77
C GLN A 455 -10.36 -5.04 -1.92
N PRO A 456 -10.68 -6.28 -2.34
CA PRO A 456 -11.62 -6.53 -3.44
C PRO A 456 -13.08 -6.28 -3.04
N LEU A 457 -13.94 -6.17 -4.04
CA LEU A 457 -15.40 -6.16 -3.87
C LEU A 457 -16.05 -7.45 -4.39
N PRO A 458 -17.18 -7.89 -3.77
CA PRO A 458 -17.68 -7.43 -2.48
C PRO A 458 -16.63 -7.73 -1.40
N SER A 459 -16.60 -6.93 -0.33
CA SER A 459 -15.81 -7.29 0.85
C SER A 459 -16.20 -8.71 1.29
N ASP A 460 -15.33 -9.41 2.03
CA ASP A 460 -15.57 -10.77 2.53
C ASP A 460 -16.78 -10.90 3.48
N GLY A 461 -17.76 -10.00 3.40
CA GLY A 461 -19.15 -10.23 3.77
C GLY A 461 -19.73 -11.53 3.22
N LYS A 462 -19.19 -12.14 2.14
CA LYS A 462 -19.54 -13.53 1.77
C LYS A 462 -19.16 -14.56 2.84
N GLY A 463 -18.06 -14.36 3.57
CA GLY A 463 -17.66 -15.21 4.69
C GLY A 463 -18.60 -15.05 5.88
N ALA A 464 -18.81 -13.81 6.33
CA ALA A 464 -19.75 -13.52 7.42
C ALA A 464 -21.17 -13.98 7.10
N GLN A 465 -21.64 -13.78 5.86
CA GLN A 465 -22.97 -14.19 5.44
C GLN A 465 -23.10 -15.71 5.31
N LYS A 466 -22.05 -16.43 4.87
CA LYS A 466 -22.02 -17.90 4.92
C LYS A 466 -22.05 -18.43 6.35
N ILE A 467 -21.34 -17.80 7.29
CA ILE A 467 -21.40 -18.13 8.72
C ILE A 467 -22.83 -17.91 9.23
N ILE A 468 -23.42 -16.74 8.96
CA ILE A 468 -24.81 -16.44 9.36
C ILE A 468 -25.76 -17.50 8.80
N GLN A 469 -25.71 -17.79 7.50
CA GLN A 469 -26.56 -18.81 6.87
C GLN A 469 -26.36 -20.20 7.48
N HIS A 470 -25.13 -20.57 7.83
CA HIS A 470 -24.84 -21.84 8.48
C HIS A 470 -25.43 -21.89 9.90
N LEU A 471 -25.17 -20.87 10.72
CA LEU A 471 -25.69 -20.76 12.09
C LEU A 471 -27.23 -20.66 12.13
N GLU A 472 -27.85 -20.01 11.14
CA GLU A 472 -29.30 -19.96 10.98
C GLU A 472 -29.90 -21.35 10.72
N ARG A 473 -29.23 -22.20 9.93
CA ARG A 473 -29.64 -23.61 9.74
C ARG A 473 -29.52 -24.42 11.04
N GLU A 474 -28.60 -24.06 11.93
CA GLU A 474 -28.49 -24.65 13.28
C GLU A 474 -29.47 -24.02 14.29
N GLY A 475 -30.30 -23.08 13.87
CA GLY A 475 -31.34 -22.45 14.69
C GLY A 475 -30.89 -21.19 15.43
N ILE A 476 -29.69 -20.67 15.17
CA ILE A 476 -29.17 -19.43 15.75
C ILE A 476 -29.61 -18.24 14.88
N LYS A 477 -30.49 -17.40 15.41
CA LYS A 477 -31.13 -16.31 14.65
C LYS A 477 -30.50 -14.92 14.82
N HIS A 478 -29.76 -14.71 15.92
CA HIS A 478 -29.21 -13.41 16.27
C HIS A 478 -27.69 -13.50 16.36
N VAL A 479 -27.02 -13.23 15.25
CA VAL A 479 -25.55 -13.28 15.13
C VAL A 479 -25.01 -11.86 15.05
N VAL A 480 -24.08 -11.54 15.93
CA VAL A 480 -23.46 -10.21 16.03
C VAL A 480 -21.95 -10.38 15.92
N PHE A 481 -21.37 -9.93 14.81
CA PHE A 481 -19.92 -9.87 14.66
C PHE A 481 -19.39 -8.66 15.41
N THR A 482 -18.41 -8.86 16.28
CA THR A 482 -17.83 -7.79 17.10
C THR A 482 -16.31 -7.85 17.10
N ASN A 483 -15.66 -6.70 17.22
CA ASN A 483 -14.24 -6.59 17.49
C ASN A 483 -14.04 -5.86 18.82
N CYS A 484 -13.81 -6.62 19.90
CA CYS A 484 -13.71 -6.06 21.25
C CYS A 484 -12.39 -5.34 21.54
N VAL A 485 -11.42 -5.40 20.61
CA VAL A 485 -10.14 -4.66 20.69
C VAL A 485 -10.31 -3.26 20.10
N LYS A 486 -10.96 -3.18 18.93
CA LYS A 486 -11.25 -1.92 18.23
C LYS A 486 -12.60 -1.30 18.61
N ASP A 487 -13.36 -1.98 19.48
CA ASP A 487 -14.73 -1.66 19.86
C ASP A 487 -15.74 -1.56 18.68
N GLU A 488 -15.45 -2.22 17.56
CA GLU A 488 -16.31 -2.23 16.38
C GLU A 488 -17.53 -3.12 16.64
N ASN A 489 -18.72 -2.62 16.27
CA ASN A 489 -19.97 -3.37 16.31
C ASN A 489 -20.38 -3.90 17.70
N VAL A 490 -19.74 -3.44 18.78
CA VAL A 490 -20.07 -3.86 20.16
C VAL A 490 -21.32 -3.14 20.70
N LYS A 491 -21.55 -1.88 20.28
CA LYS A 491 -22.68 -1.05 20.77
C LYS A 491 -24.06 -1.62 20.49
N GLN A 492 -24.20 -2.42 19.43
CA GLN A 492 -25.48 -3.06 19.05
C GLN A 492 -25.89 -4.20 20.00
N VAL A 493 -24.96 -4.77 20.77
CA VAL A 493 -25.26 -5.89 21.68
C VAL A 493 -26.32 -5.51 22.71
N ILE A 494 -26.23 -4.31 23.30
CA ILE A 494 -27.20 -3.87 24.33
C ILE A 494 -28.61 -3.69 23.73
N PRO A 495 -28.82 -2.90 22.67
CA PRO A 495 -30.11 -2.82 21.97
C PRO A 495 -30.70 -4.18 21.59
N THR A 496 -29.90 -5.06 20.96
CA THR A 496 -30.35 -6.38 20.54
C THR A 496 -30.81 -7.23 21.72
N VAL A 497 -30.05 -7.26 22.81
CA VAL A 497 -30.45 -8.04 24.00
C VAL A 497 -31.68 -7.43 24.67
N THR A 498 -31.78 -6.10 24.74
CA THR A 498 -32.97 -5.43 25.29
C THR A 498 -34.22 -5.77 24.50
N GLU A 499 -34.14 -5.78 23.17
CA GLU A 499 -35.24 -6.18 22.29
C GLU A 499 -35.64 -7.65 22.53
N LEU A 500 -34.68 -8.58 22.52
CA LEU A 500 -34.93 -10.02 22.70
C LEU A 500 -35.56 -10.36 24.06
N VAL A 501 -35.08 -9.71 25.12
CA VAL A 501 -35.66 -9.87 26.46
C VAL A 501 -37.04 -9.24 26.51
N GLY A 502 -37.22 -8.07 25.90
CA GLY A 502 -38.49 -7.35 25.83
C GLY A 502 -39.60 -8.11 25.10
N SER A 503 -39.25 -8.84 24.03
CA SER A 503 -40.15 -9.67 23.22
C SER A 503 -40.43 -11.06 23.82
N SER A 504 -39.76 -11.44 24.92
CA SER A 504 -39.96 -12.74 25.57
C SER A 504 -41.12 -12.70 26.59
N TYR A 505 -42.05 -13.66 26.51
CA TYR A 505 -43.10 -13.83 27.52
C TYR A 505 -42.50 -14.36 28.82
N ARG A 506 -42.61 -13.59 29.92
CA ARG A 506 -42.25 -14.03 31.27
C ARG A 506 -43.39 -13.78 32.24
N TYR A 507 -43.78 -14.82 32.99
CA TYR A 507 -44.66 -14.71 34.14
C TYR A 507 -43.91 -14.01 35.29
N HIS A 508 -44.55 -13.04 35.96
CA HIS A 508 -44.04 -12.19 37.06
C HIS A 508 -43.11 -11.03 36.67
N ARG A 509 -43.69 -9.85 36.44
CA ARG A 509 -43.00 -8.57 36.15
C ARG A 509 -43.09 -7.54 37.29
N GLY A 510 -43.38 -7.98 38.52
CA GLY A 510 -43.39 -7.08 39.66
C GLY A 510 -41.96 -6.86 40.17
N GLU A 511 -41.44 -5.65 40.01
CA GLU A 511 -40.38 -5.00 40.82
C GLU A 511 -38.92 -4.96 40.32
N HIS A 512 -38.44 -5.80 39.41
CA HIS A 512 -37.03 -5.71 38.95
C HIS A 512 -36.88 -5.06 37.56
N VAL A 513 -36.39 -3.80 37.54
CA VAL A 513 -36.12 -2.97 36.33
C VAL A 513 -34.73 -3.24 35.73
N GLU A 514 -33.96 -4.14 36.35
CA GLU A 514 -32.56 -4.42 35.99
C GLU A 514 -32.41 -5.63 35.06
N TYR A 515 -31.53 -5.51 34.07
CA TYR A 515 -31.15 -6.59 33.17
C TYR A 515 -29.91 -7.29 33.72
N CYS A 516 -29.98 -8.61 33.94
CA CYS A 516 -28.83 -9.43 34.31
C CYS A 516 -28.62 -10.50 33.24
N ILE A 517 -27.48 -10.42 32.55
CA ILE A 517 -27.15 -11.28 31.41
C ILE A 517 -25.87 -12.06 31.74
N MET A 518 -25.79 -13.30 31.30
CA MET A 518 -24.63 -14.16 31.50
C MET A 518 -23.90 -14.36 30.17
N VAL A 519 -22.59 -14.12 30.14
CA VAL A 519 -21.75 -14.36 28.96
C VAL A 519 -21.13 -15.75 29.07
N ILE A 520 -21.46 -16.65 28.13
CA ILE A 520 -20.97 -18.03 28.10
C ILE A 520 -20.14 -18.32 26.84
N GLY A 521 -19.22 -19.28 26.92
CA GLY A 521 -18.40 -19.72 25.78
C GLY A 521 -17.11 -20.41 26.21
N VAL A 522 -16.45 -21.09 25.27
CA VAL A 522 -15.17 -21.79 25.51
C VAL A 522 -14.05 -20.81 25.94
N PRO A 523 -12.92 -21.30 26.51
CA PRO A 523 -11.79 -20.42 26.87
C PRO A 523 -11.30 -19.57 25.69
N ASN A 524 -10.72 -18.40 25.97
CA ASN A 524 -10.05 -17.51 25.00
C ASN A 524 -10.87 -16.93 23.82
N VAL A 525 -12.19 -17.12 23.77
CA VAL A 525 -13.08 -16.50 22.75
C VAL A 525 -13.46 -15.03 23.02
N GLY A 526 -12.78 -14.35 23.96
CA GLY A 526 -12.97 -12.91 24.18
C GLY A 526 -14.14 -12.49 25.09
N LYS A 527 -14.70 -13.39 25.90
CA LYS A 527 -15.80 -13.10 26.86
C LYS A 527 -15.54 -11.87 27.74
N SER A 528 -14.42 -11.86 28.46
CA SER A 528 -14.03 -10.76 29.35
C SER A 528 -13.67 -9.49 28.57
N SER A 529 -13.17 -9.62 27.34
CA SER A 529 -12.91 -8.50 26.43
C SER A 529 -14.20 -7.80 26.00
N LEU A 530 -15.25 -8.58 25.69
CA LEU A 530 -16.58 -8.07 25.36
C LEU A 530 -17.18 -7.27 26.53
N ILE A 531 -17.09 -7.81 27.75
CA ILE A 531 -17.59 -7.11 28.94
C ILE A 531 -16.85 -5.77 29.11
N ASN A 532 -15.53 -5.76 29.02
CA ASN A 532 -14.74 -4.54 29.15
C ASN A 532 -15.03 -3.54 28.03
N SER A 533 -15.25 -4.01 26.80
CA SER A 533 -15.61 -3.16 25.66
C SER A 533 -16.98 -2.50 25.86
N LEU A 534 -17.99 -3.26 26.29
CA LEU A 534 -19.31 -2.72 26.61
C LEU A 534 -19.25 -1.65 27.71
N ARG A 535 -18.43 -1.86 28.76
CA ARG A 535 -18.22 -0.84 29.81
C ARG A 535 -17.58 0.43 29.27
N ARG A 536 -16.57 0.33 28.40
CA ARG A 536 -15.95 1.49 27.78
C ARG A 536 -16.96 2.27 26.94
N GLN A 537 -17.73 1.56 26.11
CA GLN A 537 -18.63 2.16 25.14
C GLN A 537 -19.89 2.77 25.78
N HIS A 538 -20.44 2.17 26.83
CA HIS A 538 -21.70 2.61 27.43
C HIS A 538 -21.56 3.32 28.79
N LEU A 539 -20.46 3.13 29.51
CA LEU A 539 -20.22 3.77 30.81
C LEU A 539 -18.98 4.68 30.83
N ARG A 540 -18.14 4.66 29.78
CA ARG A 540 -16.84 5.34 29.74
C ARG A 540 -15.95 4.99 30.94
N LYS A 541 -16.07 3.76 31.47
CA LYS A 541 -15.31 3.24 32.62
C LYS A 541 -14.22 2.26 32.18
N GLY A 542 -13.15 2.17 32.98
CA GLY A 542 -11.99 1.29 32.75
C GLY A 542 -12.30 -0.22 32.84
N LYS A 543 -11.28 -1.08 32.89
CA LYS A 543 -11.46 -2.56 32.91
C LYS A 543 -12.08 -3.03 34.25
N ALA A 544 -13.04 -3.95 34.20
CA ALA A 544 -13.58 -4.64 35.39
C ALA A 544 -13.06 -6.08 35.51
N THR A 545 -12.77 -6.72 34.38
CA THR A 545 -12.33 -8.12 34.32
C THR A 545 -10.90 -8.19 33.79
N ARG A 546 -10.13 -9.17 34.31
CA ARG A 546 -8.78 -9.48 33.81
C ARG A 546 -8.90 -10.23 32.48
N VAL A 547 -7.96 -9.97 31.58
CA VAL A 547 -7.87 -10.61 30.25
C VAL A 547 -6.47 -11.19 30.07
N GLY A 548 -6.36 -12.33 29.40
CA GLY A 548 -5.09 -13.01 29.11
C GLY A 548 -5.27 -14.07 28.03
N GLY A 549 -4.17 -14.44 27.37
CA GLY A 549 -4.17 -15.42 26.27
C GLY A 549 -4.09 -16.89 26.70
N GLU A 550 -4.04 -17.17 27.99
CA GLU A 550 -4.01 -18.53 28.54
C GLU A 550 -5.40 -18.95 29.05
N PRO A 551 -5.81 -20.22 28.87
CA PRO A 551 -7.07 -20.70 29.44
C PRO A 551 -7.03 -20.66 30.98
N GLY A 552 -8.16 -20.36 31.61
CA GLY A 552 -8.29 -20.37 33.08
C GLY A 552 -7.97 -19.05 33.80
N ILE A 553 -7.93 -17.91 33.08
CA ILE A 553 -7.84 -16.57 33.68
C ILE A 553 -9.06 -16.27 34.58
N THR A 554 -10.27 -16.52 34.07
CA THR A 554 -11.51 -16.43 34.86
C THR A 554 -11.77 -17.78 35.52
N ARG A 555 -11.52 -17.87 36.84
CA ARG A 555 -11.57 -19.14 37.61
C ARG A 555 -12.88 -19.39 38.34
N ALA A 556 -13.71 -18.37 38.51
CA ALA A 556 -15.04 -18.45 39.12
C ALA A 556 -15.96 -17.42 38.46
N VAL A 557 -17.27 -17.62 38.58
CA VAL A 557 -18.25 -16.61 38.14
C VAL A 557 -18.05 -15.35 38.99
N MET A 558 -17.73 -14.23 38.34
CA MET A 558 -17.45 -12.97 39.03
C MET A 558 -18.75 -12.26 39.45
N SER A 559 -18.65 -11.31 40.38
CA SER A 559 -19.78 -10.49 40.83
C SER A 559 -20.41 -9.69 39.67
N ARG A 560 -21.68 -9.28 39.84
CA ARG A 560 -22.45 -8.54 38.82
C ARG A 560 -21.71 -7.29 38.34
N ILE A 561 -21.32 -7.25 37.07
CA ILE A 561 -20.56 -6.15 36.47
C ILE A 561 -21.50 -5.22 35.73
N GLN A 562 -21.65 -3.98 36.18
CA GLN A 562 -22.47 -3.01 35.46
C GLN A 562 -21.82 -2.64 34.12
N VAL A 563 -22.62 -2.68 33.05
CA VAL A 563 -22.21 -2.38 31.67
C VAL A 563 -23.07 -1.31 30.99
N CYS A 564 -24.25 -0.99 31.54
CA CYS A 564 -25.09 0.11 31.05
C CYS A 564 -25.85 0.76 32.20
N GLU A 565 -26.10 2.07 32.08
CA GLU A 565 -26.91 2.84 33.03
C GLU A 565 -28.38 2.93 32.58
N ARG A 566 -28.65 2.94 31.27
CA ARG A 566 -30.01 3.04 30.72
C ARG A 566 -30.14 2.20 29.43
N PRO A 567 -30.82 1.05 29.47
CA PRO A 567 -31.40 0.42 30.66
C PRO A 567 -30.32 -0.06 31.65
N LEU A 568 -30.65 -0.15 32.93
CA LEU A 568 -29.70 -0.64 33.93
C LEU A 568 -29.36 -2.11 33.66
N MET A 569 -28.11 -2.39 33.29
CA MET A 569 -27.69 -3.71 32.82
C MET A 569 -26.38 -4.17 33.45
N PHE A 570 -26.38 -5.43 33.88
CA PHE A 570 -25.25 -6.13 34.49
C PHE A 570 -24.91 -7.39 33.69
N LEU A 571 -23.60 -7.65 33.52
CA LEU A 571 -23.07 -8.89 32.98
C LEU A 571 -22.41 -9.73 34.07
N LEU A 572 -22.64 -11.05 34.00
CA LEU A 572 -21.89 -12.06 34.74
C LEU A 572 -20.81 -12.64 33.83
N ASP A 573 -19.55 -12.50 34.24
CA ASP A 573 -18.42 -13.14 33.57
C ASP A 573 -18.29 -14.59 34.06
N THR A 574 -18.30 -15.54 33.13
CA THR A 574 -18.20 -16.97 33.44
C THR A 574 -16.84 -17.53 33.03
N PRO A 575 -16.31 -18.52 33.77
CA PRO A 575 -15.16 -19.29 33.31
C PRO A 575 -15.41 -19.87 31.92
N GLY A 576 -14.35 -20.00 31.11
CA GLY A 576 -14.48 -20.71 29.84
C GLY A 576 -14.79 -22.18 30.08
N VAL A 577 -15.89 -22.68 29.51
CA VAL A 577 -16.30 -24.08 29.67
C VAL A 577 -16.14 -24.79 28.33
N LEU A 578 -15.31 -25.83 28.29
CA LEU A 578 -15.20 -26.73 27.15
C LEU A 578 -16.31 -27.79 27.21
N ALA A 579 -16.80 -28.22 26.04
CA ALA A 579 -17.75 -29.32 25.98
C ALA A 579 -17.12 -30.60 26.57
N PRO A 580 -17.87 -31.40 27.34
CA PRO A 580 -17.34 -32.59 28.01
C PRO A 580 -16.89 -33.70 27.05
N ARG A 581 -17.29 -33.63 25.76
CA ARG A 581 -16.81 -34.50 24.69
C ARG A 581 -16.45 -33.66 23.47
N ILE A 582 -15.23 -33.81 22.98
CA ILE A 582 -14.78 -33.25 21.71
C ILE A 582 -15.10 -34.29 20.63
N PRO A 583 -15.84 -33.93 19.57
CA PRO A 583 -16.41 -34.90 18.62
C PRO A 583 -15.36 -35.54 17.69
N SER A 584 -14.22 -34.89 17.46
CA SER A 584 -13.14 -35.41 16.62
C SER A 584 -11.77 -34.86 17.03
N VAL A 585 -10.70 -35.54 16.61
CA VAL A 585 -9.32 -35.08 16.81
C VAL A 585 -9.09 -33.74 16.10
N GLU A 586 -9.63 -33.58 14.88
CA GLU A 586 -9.55 -32.32 14.11
C GLU A 586 -10.16 -31.16 14.88
N THR A 587 -11.35 -31.34 15.45
CA THR A 587 -12.00 -30.31 16.30
C THR A 587 -11.14 -29.99 17.52
N GLY A 588 -10.51 -30.98 18.14
CA GLY A 588 -9.60 -30.79 19.27
C GLY A 588 -8.36 -29.97 18.90
N LEU A 589 -7.75 -30.25 17.75
CA LEU A 589 -6.60 -29.50 17.23
C LEU A 589 -6.96 -28.05 16.87
N LYS A 590 -8.12 -27.81 16.23
CA LYS A 590 -8.62 -26.46 15.95
C LYS A 590 -8.84 -25.65 17.24
N LEU A 591 -9.48 -26.27 18.24
CA LEU A 591 -9.68 -25.66 19.56
C LEU A 591 -8.35 -25.33 20.25
N ALA A 592 -7.36 -26.22 20.16
CA ALA A 592 -6.03 -25.98 20.70
C ALA A 592 -5.29 -24.86 19.94
N LEU A 593 -5.40 -24.79 18.60
CA LEU A 593 -4.84 -23.67 17.82
C LEU A 593 -5.43 -22.33 18.24
N CYS A 594 -6.71 -22.25 18.56
CA CYS A 594 -7.36 -21.05 19.12
C CYS A 594 -6.95 -20.74 20.57
N GLY A 595 -6.06 -21.52 21.17
CA GLY A 595 -5.57 -21.35 22.54
C GLY A 595 -6.59 -21.78 23.59
N THR A 596 -7.64 -22.51 23.24
CA THR A 596 -8.66 -22.91 24.23
C THR A 596 -8.18 -24.04 25.16
N VAL A 597 -7.12 -24.74 24.75
CA VAL A 597 -6.39 -25.79 25.48
C VAL A 597 -4.92 -25.37 25.53
N LEU A 598 -4.21 -25.74 26.60
CA LEU A 598 -2.79 -25.44 26.75
C LEU A 598 -1.95 -26.20 25.71
N ASP A 599 -1.08 -25.48 24.99
CA ASP A 599 -0.33 -26.01 23.84
C ASP A 599 0.51 -27.25 24.18
N HIS A 600 1.18 -27.25 25.34
CA HIS A 600 2.02 -28.36 25.78
C HIS A 600 1.25 -29.66 26.09
N LEU A 601 -0.07 -29.59 26.31
CA LEU A 601 -0.90 -30.79 26.49
C LEU A 601 -1.15 -31.53 25.17
N VAL A 602 -1.06 -30.83 24.04
CA VAL A 602 -1.25 -31.39 22.70
C VAL A 602 0.09 -31.65 22.01
N GLY A 603 1.08 -30.79 22.25
CA GLY A 603 2.38 -30.78 21.59
C GLY A 603 2.50 -29.60 20.63
N GLU A 604 3.46 -28.71 20.90
CA GLU A 604 3.66 -27.47 20.15
C GLU A 604 4.02 -27.74 18.69
N GLU A 605 4.87 -28.74 18.44
CA GLU A 605 5.26 -29.17 17.09
C GLU A 605 4.09 -29.80 16.33
N THR A 606 3.29 -30.65 16.99
CA THR A 606 2.07 -31.25 16.41
C THR A 606 1.05 -30.18 16.01
N LEU A 607 0.86 -29.16 16.85
CA LEU A 607 -0.02 -28.04 16.53
C LEU A 607 0.52 -27.20 15.37
N ALA A 608 1.83 -26.95 15.34
CA ALA A 608 2.47 -26.21 14.26
C ALA A 608 2.35 -26.95 12.92
N ASP A 609 2.49 -28.28 12.93
CA ASP A 609 2.30 -29.14 11.76
C ASP A 609 0.86 -29.11 11.25
N PHE A 610 -0.13 -29.30 12.15
CA PHE A 610 -1.54 -29.20 11.77
C PHE A 610 -1.93 -27.81 11.23
N LEU A 611 -1.34 -26.75 11.80
CA LEU A 611 -1.50 -25.40 11.28
C LEU A 611 -0.91 -25.25 9.88
N LEU A 612 0.31 -25.74 9.65
CA LEU A 612 0.96 -25.73 8.34
C LEU A 612 0.12 -26.45 7.28
N TYR A 613 -0.34 -27.66 7.60
CA TYR A 613 -1.29 -28.42 6.77
C TYR A 613 -2.54 -27.59 6.43
N THR A 614 -3.15 -26.95 7.44
CA THR A 614 -4.36 -26.14 7.25
C THR A 614 -4.10 -24.93 6.34
N LEU A 615 -2.97 -24.24 6.53
CA LEU A 615 -2.57 -23.09 5.72
C LEU A 615 -2.35 -23.49 4.26
N ASN A 616 -1.57 -24.53 4.02
CA ASN A 616 -1.27 -24.99 2.66
C ASN A 616 -2.53 -25.50 1.94
N ARG A 617 -3.37 -26.29 2.62
CA ARG A 617 -4.64 -26.79 2.08
C ARG A 617 -5.58 -25.66 1.68
N HIS A 618 -5.59 -24.56 2.42
CA HIS A 618 -6.39 -23.36 2.11
C HIS A 618 -5.69 -22.38 1.15
N GLN A 619 -4.50 -22.74 0.62
CA GLN A 619 -3.65 -21.91 -0.23
C GLN A 619 -3.27 -20.57 0.42
N LEU A 620 -3.07 -20.57 1.74
CA LEU A 620 -2.69 -19.42 2.54
C LEU A 620 -1.18 -19.39 2.76
N SER A 621 -0.47 -18.65 1.92
CA SER A 621 1.00 -18.56 1.96
C SER A 621 1.54 -17.43 2.86
N GLY A 622 0.74 -16.87 3.76
CA GLY A 622 1.18 -15.73 4.60
C GLY A 622 2.43 -16.04 5.44
N TYR A 623 2.60 -17.29 5.86
CA TYR A 623 3.80 -17.74 6.58
C TYR A 623 5.07 -17.75 5.70
N VAL A 624 4.93 -17.97 4.39
CA VAL A 624 6.04 -17.92 3.43
C VAL A 624 6.61 -16.50 3.38
N GLN A 625 5.74 -15.50 3.24
CA GLN A 625 6.15 -14.10 3.24
C GLN A 625 6.70 -13.66 4.60
N HIS A 626 5.97 -13.96 5.69
CA HIS A 626 6.35 -13.56 7.05
C HIS A 626 7.74 -14.11 7.44
N TYR A 627 8.01 -15.38 7.14
CA TYR A 627 9.30 -16.00 7.43
C TYR A 627 10.31 -15.94 6.28
N GLY A 628 9.98 -15.28 5.15
CA GLY A 628 10.89 -15.15 4.00
C GLY A 628 11.28 -16.50 3.39
N LEU A 629 10.35 -17.43 3.36
CA LEU A 629 10.52 -18.72 2.69
C LEU A 629 10.39 -18.49 1.18
N GLY A 630 11.22 -19.15 0.35
CA GLY A 630 11.13 -18.97 -1.11
C GLY A 630 9.81 -19.49 -1.70
N GLU A 631 9.26 -20.56 -1.15
CA GLU A 631 8.02 -21.20 -1.59
C GLU A 631 7.29 -21.89 -0.41
N ALA A 632 6.03 -22.29 -0.63
CA ALA A 632 5.26 -23.06 0.33
C ALA A 632 5.86 -24.47 0.51
N CYS A 633 5.83 -25.00 1.72
CA CYS A 633 6.45 -26.27 2.09
C CYS A 633 5.50 -27.08 2.97
N ASP A 634 5.37 -28.38 2.69
CA ASP A 634 4.53 -29.32 3.45
C ASP A 634 5.28 -30.07 4.56
N ASP A 635 6.57 -29.76 4.77
CA ASP A 635 7.38 -30.36 5.83
C ASP A 635 7.59 -29.37 6.99
N ILE A 636 6.93 -29.64 8.12
CA ILE A 636 7.04 -28.82 9.33
C ILE A 636 8.47 -28.73 9.85
N ALA A 637 9.28 -29.78 9.73
CA ALA A 637 10.66 -29.76 10.22
C ALA A 637 11.50 -28.73 9.45
N SER A 638 11.35 -28.70 8.12
CA SER A 638 11.99 -27.71 7.25
C SER A 638 11.52 -26.28 7.55
N VAL A 639 10.21 -26.09 7.76
CA VAL A 639 9.65 -24.77 8.11
C VAL A 639 10.20 -24.30 9.46
N LEU A 640 10.09 -25.12 10.52
CA LEU A 640 10.57 -24.75 11.85
C LEU A 640 12.08 -24.52 11.91
N LYS A 641 12.88 -25.27 11.11
CA LYS A 641 14.32 -25.00 10.97
C LYS A 641 14.58 -23.60 10.45
N ARG A 642 13.88 -23.19 9.38
CA ARG A 642 14.04 -21.85 8.77
C ARG A 642 13.56 -20.75 9.72
N VAL A 643 12.44 -20.97 10.42
CA VAL A 643 11.92 -20.08 11.46
C VAL A 643 12.95 -19.91 12.58
N ALA A 644 13.50 -21.00 13.11
CA ALA A 644 14.49 -20.99 14.18
C ALA A 644 15.74 -20.20 13.79
N VAL A 645 16.26 -20.42 12.57
CA VAL A 645 17.42 -19.68 12.04
C VAL A 645 17.11 -18.19 11.89
N LYS A 646 15.99 -17.84 11.24
CA LYS A 646 15.58 -16.44 11.02
C LYS A 646 15.44 -15.67 12.33
N LEU A 647 14.85 -16.29 13.34
CA LEU A 647 14.62 -15.69 14.65
C LEU A 647 15.77 -15.86 15.63
N ARG A 648 16.89 -16.47 15.20
CA ARG A 648 18.05 -16.80 16.04
C ARG A 648 17.69 -17.62 17.29
N LYS A 649 16.68 -18.49 17.19
CA LYS A 649 16.27 -19.42 18.26
C LYS A 649 17.10 -20.69 18.17
N THR A 650 18.20 -20.74 18.91
CA THR A 650 19.12 -21.88 18.96
C THR A 650 19.37 -22.34 20.38
N GLN A 651 19.60 -23.64 20.56
CA GLN A 651 19.93 -24.27 21.84
C GLN A 651 21.27 -24.98 21.78
N LYS A 652 21.97 -25.04 22.92
CA LYS A 652 23.22 -25.80 23.08
C LYS A 652 22.90 -27.21 23.57
N VAL A 653 23.38 -28.22 22.87
CA VAL A 653 23.12 -29.62 23.20
C VAL A 653 24.43 -30.40 23.18
N LYS A 654 24.55 -31.36 24.11
CA LYS A 654 25.70 -32.26 24.16
C LYS A 654 25.43 -33.44 23.23
N VAL A 655 26.25 -33.58 22.20
CA VAL A 655 26.17 -34.70 21.27
C VAL A 655 27.31 -35.66 21.58
N LEU A 656 27.00 -36.95 21.73
CA LEU A 656 27.99 -38.00 21.86
C LEU A 656 28.66 -38.18 20.49
N THR A 657 29.92 -37.77 20.39
CA THR A 657 30.79 -38.18 19.29
C THR A 657 31.60 -39.38 19.75
N GLY A 658 32.06 -40.24 18.84
CA GLY A 658 32.89 -41.41 19.17
C GLY A 658 34.20 -41.11 19.92
N THR A 659 34.49 -39.82 20.16
CA THR A 659 35.65 -39.29 20.88
C THR A 659 35.28 -38.43 22.11
N GLY A 660 34.01 -38.38 22.53
CA GLY A 660 33.55 -37.65 23.73
C GLY A 660 32.35 -36.73 23.50
N ASN A 661 31.90 -36.07 24.58
CA ASN A 661 30.76 -35.13 24.54
C ASN A 661 31.20 -33.78 23.98
N VAL A 662 30.64 -33.37 22.83
CA VAL A 662 30.87 -32.04 22.23
C VAL A 662 29.59 -31.21 22.35
N ASN A 663 29.72 -29.94 22.72
CA ASN A 663 28.59 -29.01 22.72
C ASN A 663 28.37 -28.50 21.29
N VAL A 664 27.19 -28.78 20.72
CA VAL A 664 26.78 -28.30 19.39
C VAL A 664 25.62 -27.33 19.55
N ILE A 665 25.62 -26.27 18.75
CA ILE A 665 24.50 -25.31 18.65
C ILE A 665 23.56 -25.84 17.57
N GLN A 666 22.31 -26.10 17.91
CA GLN A 666 21.29 -26.54 16.96
C GLN A 666 20.03 -25.67 17.05
N PRO A 667 19.19 -25.65 16.00
CA PRO A 667 17.87 -25.01 16.06
C PRO A 667 17.02 -25.50 17.24
N ASP A 668 16.32 -24.57 17.89
CA ASP A 668 15.33 -24.88 18.93
C ASP A 668 13.94 -24.99 18.30
N TYR A 669 13.57 -26.21 17.90
CA TYR A 669 12.30 -26.49 17.23
C TYR A 669 11.07 -26.18 18.10
N PRO A 670 11.01 -26.55 19.40
CA PRO A 670 9.91 -26.14 20.27
C PRO A 670 9.75 -24.61 20.37
N ALA A 671 10.86 -23.86 20.50
CA ALA A 671 10.79 -22.40 20.55
C ALA A 671 10.37 -21.78 19.21
N ALA A 672 10.69 -22.42 18.08
CA ALA A 672 10.21 -22.04 16.76
C ALA A 672 8.72 -22.37 16.58
N ALA A 673 8.26 -23.53 17.03
CA ALA A 673 6.85 -23.94 16.98
C ALA A 673 5.96 -22.98 17.80
N ARG A 674 6.38 -22.60 19.01
CA ARG A 674 5.69 -21.55 19.79
C ARG A 674 5.61 -20.21 19.07
N ASP A 675 6.64 -19.86 18.32
CA ASP A 675 6.63 -18.65 17.52
C ASP A 675 5.61 -18.73 16.39
N PHE A 676 5.62 -19.84 15.68
CA PHE A 676 4.73 -20.12 14.56
C PHE A 676 3.26 -20.04 14.99
N LEU A 677 2.92 -20.67 16.12
CA LEU A 677 1.60 -20.61 16.74
C LEU A 677 1.24 -19.19 17.21
N ARG A 678 2.20 -18.46 17.78
CA ARG A 678 2.00 -17.06 18.19
C ARG A 678 1.72 -16.16 17.00
N ALA A 679 2.49 -16.28 15.92
CA ALA A 679 2.33 -15.51 14.69
C ALA A 679 0.96 -15.74 14.06
N PHE A 680 0.47 -16.98 14.08
CA PHE A 680 -0.91 -17.29 13.70
C PHE A 680 -1.94 -16.57 14.58
N ARG A 681 -1.83 -16.71 15.90
CA ARG A 681 -2.79 -16.13 16.87
C ARG A 681 -2.79 -14.60 16.88
N SER A 682 -1.67 -13.98 16.54
CA SER A 682 -1.55 -12.52 16.42
C SER A 682 -1.93 -11.99 15.03
N GLY A 683 -2.32 -12.87 14.10
CA GLY A 683 -2.71 -12.50 12.73
C GLY A 683 -1.55 -12.15 11.80
N LEU A 684 -0.30 -12.39 12.20
CA LEU A 684 0.90 -12.09 11.39
C LEU A 684 1.02 -13.00 10.16
N LEU A 685 0.34 -14.15 10.16
CA LEU A 685 0.26 -15.05 9.01
C LEU A 685 -0.93 -14.74 8.09
N GLY A 686 -1.64 -13.63 8.34
CA GLY A 686 -2.87 -13.24 7.64
C GLY A 686 -4.15 -13.78 8.29
N PRO A 687 -5.33 -13.44 7.74
CA PRO A 687 -6.62 -13.92 8.24
C PRO A 687 -6.81 -15.41 7.93
N VAL A 688 -7.11 -16.22 8.95
CA VAL A 688 -7.28 -17.67 8.80
C VAL A 688 -8.60 -18.10 9.45
N MET A 689 -9.41 -18.83 8.69
CA MET A 689 -10.63 -19.48 9.18
C MET A 689 -10.42 -21.00 9.20
N LEU A 690 -10.34 -21.58 10.39
CA LEU A 690 -10.11 -23.03 10.58
C LEU A 690 -11.30 -23.88 10.11
N ASP A 691 -12.50 -23.31 10.06
CA ASP A 691 -13.75 -23.99 9.68
C ASP A 691 -14.24 -23.65 8.27
N ARG A 692 -13.33 -23.21 7.40
CA ARG A 692 -13.64 -22.86 6.00
C ARG A 692 -14.38 -23.99 5.26
N ASP A 693 -14.01 -25.24 5.52
CA ASP A 693 -14.63 -26.43 4.93
C ASP A 693 -16.11 -26.62 5.33
N LEU A 694 -16.48 -26.28 6.57
CA LEU A 694 -17.86 -26.40 7.07
C LEU A 694 -18.79 -25.43 6.33
N LEU A 695 -18.26 -24.31 5.85
CA LEU A 695 -19.00 -23.29 5.12
C LEU A 695 -19.08 -23.53 3.61
N GLN A 696 -18.28 -24.46 3.07
CA GLN A 696 -18.24 -24.78 1.64
C GLN A 696 -19.13 -25.98 1.27
N GLY A 697 -19.61 -26.75 2.25
CA GLY A 697 -20.42 -27.95 2.03
C GLY A 697 -19.56 -29.09 1.49
N ARG A 698 -19.33 -30.15 2.28
CA ARG A 698 -18.62 -31.33 1.78
C ARG A 698 -19.46 -32.03 0.71
N SER A 699 -18.89 -32.27 -0.48
CA SER A 699 -19.26 -33.41 -1.31
C SER A 699 -18.84 -34.69 -0.56
N ALA A 700 -19.78 -35.60 -0.36
CA ALA A 700 -19.64 -36.77 0.49
C ALA A 700 -18.80 -37.92 -0.12
N GLU A 701 -17.70 -37.63 -0.82
CA GLU A 701 -16.94 -38.65 -1.57
C GLU A 701 -15.54 -38.98 -1.04
N GLU A 702 -15.04 -38.32 0.01
CA GLU A 702 -13.74 -38.68 0.60
C GLU A 702 -13.88 -38.83 2.11
N SER A 703 -14.19 -40.05 2.55
CA SER A 703 -14.13 -40.52 3.94
C SER A 703 -13.38 -41.84 3.98
#